data_AF-H2CFL1-F1
#
_entry.id   AF-H2CFL1-F1
#
_cell.length_a   1.000
_cell.length_b   1.000
_cell.length_c   1.000
_cell.angle_alpha   90.00
_cell.angle_beta   90.00
_cell.angle_gamma   90.00
#
_symmetry.space_group_name_H-M   'P 1'
#
loop_
_entity.id
_entity.type
_entity.pdbx_description
1 polymer ?
#
loop_
_entity_poly.entity_id
_entity_poly.type
_entity_poly.pdbx_seq_one_letter_code
_entity_poly.pdbx_strand_id
1 'polypeptide(L)'
;MIGFAHPIAFFLIVPSVVVILYLYWRSRCSLLFIEAHSAPERRAGLTVLNRRSHALLFVWYFLMSLLVIVAVASPYSQGEGAVSKASGRVLIFIDASLSMQARDITRDGNSVSRLEIAKDIARHIIFKSSEAGLNLRTGLYSFAGTVVVHSPPSDDREAVLSVLDSLGTTSYANTGSSLSAVLAAIRSQAAYAAPGETFQAVLIGDGEIPPGYEDQYDEDLDALEAAGIAVHAITVGHDVPTTITLYDTAELIRNPGERIKPLGTAETARQDEHYERIADATDARFAAVESIVAIDETVAPVVRGLAAKAGEAGIADPEARKDLTPYIMGFFALLLVIDSIGLSILRERRMAFLLLPFMLSSLLQCDRWTSHMYNEKGILLEKIDAAQAREQYERARLYSSGAGTASANLGSLSGDEKDYAAAHDLFEASIRVQFDRPAVHYEDGRLLVLWALHEAEECRLDRAKELLDVSSQRFETAVSLSKDRGAIRRFYERHLLHEPDVESRAMDSLDLLTEQRQKIEAMQKKCPPPEKDPKSQDDKDNSGKDQDPNSSKKNPPEKNPEKKPESEQEPEHQSEKNENRNKNEEPQKNPGVRGSVKPADEVTARLEQLKGQNRGEFRQSRQQQGREEEGQESQPGKPTEGSDGRPIWW
;
A
#
# COMPACT_ATOMS: atom_id res chain seq x y z
N MET A 1 21.91 24.90 -1.40
CA MET A 1 23.22 24.61 -0.76
C MET A 1 23.69 23.22 -1.17
N ILE A 2 24.99 22.99 -1.38
CA ILE A 2 25.53 21.66 -1.72
C ILE A 2 26.00 20.97 -0.43
N GLY A 3 25.48 19.78 -0.14
CA GLY A 3 25.92 18.90 0.94
C GLY A 3 26.53 17.61 0.40
N PHE A 4 27.12 16.81 1.29
CA PHE A 4 27.70 15.50 0.96
C PHE A 4 27.08 14.44 1.88
N ALA A 5 26.57 13.33 1.32
CA ALA A 5 25.96 12.28 2.12
C ALA A 5 27.02 11.47 2.89
N HIS A 6 28.22 11.33 2.32
CA HIS A 6 29.31 10.57 2.92
C HIS A 6 30.60 11.43 2.98
N PRO A 7 30.68 12.43 3.88
CA PRO A 7 31.86 13.30 3.97
C PRO A 7 33.14 12.53 4.36
N ILE A 8 33.00 11.36 4.98
CA ILE A 8 34.12 10.47 5.34
C ILE A 8 34.91 10.03 4.09
N ALA A 9 34.29 10.00 2.90
CA ALA A 9 34.96 9.66 1.64
C ALA A 9 36.17 10.57 1.33
N PHE A 10 36.20 11.82 1.84
CA PHE A 10 37.35 12.72 1.65
C PHE A 10 38.65 12.21 2.27
N PHE A 11 38.60 11.30 3.25
CA PHE A 11 39.81 10.65 3.77
C PHE A 11 40.56 9.84 2.71
N LEU A 12 39.91 9.45 1.61
CA LEU A 12 40.54 8.78 0.47
C LEU A 12 41.52 9.66 -0.32
N ILE A 13 41.53 10.99 -0.08
CA ILE A 13 42.51 11.91 -0.68
C ILE A 13 43.93 11.59 -0.20
N VAL A 14 44.11 11.24 1.07
CA VAL A 14 45.43 10.95 1.64
C VAL A 14 46.08 9.73 0.97
N PRO A 15 45.44 8.54 0.91
CA PRO A 15 46.03 7.40 0.22
C PRO A 15 46.16 7.63 -1.28
N SER A 16 45.25 8.36 -1.94
CA SER A 16 45.40 8.65 -3.38
C SER A 16 46.63 9.52 -3.66
N VAL A 17 46.88 10.56 -2.86
CA VAL A 17 48.08 11.40 -2.96
C VAL A 17 49.35 10.58 -2.71
N VAL A 18 49.36 9.73 -1.68
CA VAL A 18 50.53 8.87 -1.37
C VAL A 18 50.85 7.94 -2.54
N VAL A 19 49.84 7.30 -3.13
CA VAL A 19 50.01 6.43 -4.30
C VAL A 19 50.54 7.23 -5.50
N ILE A 20 49.95 8.38 -5.79
CA ILE A 20 50.36 9.24 -6.92
C ILE A 20 51.80 9.74 -6.74
N LEU A 21 52.18 10.17 -5.53
CA LEU A 21 53.56 10.60 -5.23
C LEU A 21 54.54 9.44 -5.30
N TYR A 22 54.19 8.26 -4.80
CA TYR A 22 55.02 7.06 -4.91
C TYR A 22 55.23 6.67 -6.38
N LEU A 23 54.17 6.66 -7.20
CA LEU A 23 54.26 6.39 -8.62
C LEU A 23 55.06 7.47 -9.36
N TYR A 24 54.90 8.75 -9.00
CA TYR A 24 55.70 9.85 -9.53
C TYR A 24 57.18 9.70 -9.17
N TRP A 25 57.50 9.39 -7.92
CA TRP A 25 58.87 9.15 -7.48
C TRP A 25 59.51 7.96 -8.21
N ARG A 26 58.80 6.82 -8.26
CA ARG A 26 59.26 5.61 -8.97
C ARG A 26 59.51 5.86 -10.45
N SER A 27 58.59 6.55 -11.12
CA SER A 27 58.73 6.90 -12.53
C SER A 27 59.87 7.90 -12.76
N ARG A 28 60.07 8.87 -11.86
CA ARG A 28 61.23 9.79 -11.90
C ARG A 28 62.56 9.07 -11.71
N CYS A 29 62.66 8.15 -10.75
CA CYS A 29 63.85 7.32 -10.56
C CYS A 29 64.13 6.48 -11.82
N SER A 30 63.08 5.90 -12.43
CA SER A 30 63.23 5.16 -13.69
C SER A 30 63.71 6.03 -14.84
N LEU A 31 63.20 7.26 -14.97
CA LEU A 31 63.64 8.21 -16.00
C LEU A 31 65.09 8.63 -15.80
N LEU A 32 65.49 8.96 -14.57
CA LEU A 32 66.88 9.31 -14.23
C LEU A 32 67.84 8.14 -14.48
N PHE A 33 67.41 6.91 -14.17
CA PHE A 33 68.19 5.70 -14.45
C PHE A 33 68.41 5.51 -15.96
N ILE A 34 67.36 5.70 -16.77
CA ILE A 34 67.44 5.65 -18.24
C ILE A 34 68.35 6.77 -18.76
N GLU A 35 68.20 8.01 -18.28
CA GLU A 35 69.05 9.14 -18.65
C GLU A 35 70.54 8.88 -18.36
N ALA A 36 70.85 8.27 -17.22
CA ALA A 36 72.22 7.95 -16.81
C ALA A 36 72.86 6.80 -17.61
N HIS A 37 72.08 5.83 -18.12
CA HIS A 37 72.61 4.60 -18.73
C HIS A 37 72.33 4.45 -20.24
N SER A 38 71.71 5.44 -20.89
CA SER A 38 71.39 5.39 -22.32
C SER A 38 72.09 6.49 -23.13
N ALA A 39 72.58 6.14 -24.32
CA ALA A 39 73.15 7.09 -25.28
C ALA A 39 72.07 8.07 -25.79
N PRO A 40 72.38 9.37 -25.94
CA PRO A 40 71.40 10.41 -26.29
C PRO A 40 70.60 10.11 -27.58
N GLU A 41 71.22 9.42 -28.54
CA GLU A 41 70.61 9.01 -29.81
C GLU A 41 69.51 7.94 -29.67
N ARG A 42 69.55 7.11 -28.62
CA ARG A 42 68.51 6.08 -28.36
C ARG A 42 67.44 6.53 -27.36
N ARG A 43 67.57 7.71 -26.74
CA ARG A 43 66.62 8.25 -25.76
C ARG A 43 65.26 8.58 -26.37
N ALA A 44 65.25 9.11 -27.60
CA ALA A 44 64.04 9.49 -28.31
C ALA A 44 63.08 8.31 -28.58
N GLY A 45 63.60 7.06 -28.60
CA GLY A 45 62.79 5.84 -28.79
C GLY A 45 62.33 5.17 -27.48
N LEU A 46 62.87 5.56 -26.33
CA LEU A 46 62.58 4.92 -25.03
C LEU A 46 61.56 5.69 -24.19
N THR A 47 61.45 7.01 -24.38
CA THR A 47 60.53 7.86 -23.61
C THR A 47 59.89 8.91 -24.50
N VAL A 48 58.56 8.89 -24.64
CA VAL A 48 57.78 9.83 -25.47
C VAL A 48 57.48 11.15 -24.72
N LEU A 49 57.51 11.14 -23.38
CA LEU A 49 57.11 12.29 -22.56
C LEU A 49 58.33 13.07 -22.03
N ASN A 50 58.38 14.37 -22.33
CA ASN A 50 59.32 15.31 -21.72
C ASN A 50 58.99 15.54 -20.23
N ARG A 51 59.93 16.03 -19.42
CA ARG A 51 59.80 16.23 -17.95
C ARG A 51 58.56 17.05 -17.56
N ARG A 52 58.17 18.03 -18.40
CA ARG A 52 56.95 18.83 -18.23
C ARG A 52 55.68 18.01 -18.49
N SER A 53 55.63 17.26 -19.60
CA SER A 53 54.52 16.38 -19.95
C SER A 53 54.31 15.27 -18.90
N HIS A 54 55.40 14.79 -18.31
CA HIS A 54 55.36 13.78 -17.25
C HIS A 54 54.75 14.33 -15.96
N ALA A 55 55.09 15.56 -15.55
CA ALA A 55 54.45 16.19 -14.39
C ALA A 55 52.94 16.45 -14.64
N LEU A 56 52.59 16.91 -15.85
CA LEU A 56 51.19 17.15 -16.23
C LEU A 56 50.33 15.87 -16.20
N LEU A 57 50.89 14.72 -16.56
CA LEU A 57 50.21 13.42 -16.48
C LEU A 57 49.84 13.03 -15.04
N PHE A 58 50.73 13.27 -14.08
CA PHE A 58 50.44 12.99 -12.67
C PHE A 58 49.44 13.99 -12.06
N VAL A 59 49.47 15.25 -12.52
CA VAL A 59 48.42 16.24 -12.19
C VAL A 59 47.07 15.80 -12.74
N TRP A 60 47.04 15.27 -13.95
CA TRP A 60 45.83 14.69 -14.56
C TRP A 60 45.29 13.51 -13.76
N TYR A 61 46.14 12.56 -13.35
CA TYR A 61 45.71 11.43 -12.50
C TYR A 61 45.20 11.89 -11.13
N PHE A 62 45.81 12.92 -10.56
CA PHE A 62 45.30 13.53 -9.33
C PHE A 62 43.89 14.10 -9.52
N LEU A 63 43.67 14.85 -10.61
CA LEU A 63 42.35 15.41 -10.93
C LEU A 63 41.29 14.31 -11.15
N MET A 64 41.63 13.24 -11.89
CA MET A 64 40.75 12.08 -12.07
C MET A 64 40.39 11.42 -10.74
N SER A 65 41.38 11.22 -9.86
CA SER A 65 41.16 10.63 -8.54
C SER A 65 40.25 11.50 -7.67
N LEU A 66 40.38 12.83 -7.77
CA LEU A 66 39.55 13.77 -7.02
C LEU A 66 38.08 13.69 -7.46
N LEU A 67 37.80 13.60 -8.77
CA LEU A 67 36.44 13.43 -9.30
C LEU A 67 35.77 12.18 -8.75
N VAL A 68 36.50 11.05 -8.70
CA VAL A 68 35.98 9.79 -8.16
C VAL A 68 35.70 9.92 -6.67
N ILE A 69 36.63 10.51 -5.90
CA ILE A 69 36.43 10.72 -4.45
C ILE A 69 35.23 11.62 -4.18
N VAL A 70 35.05 12.70 -4.96
CA VAL A 70 33.90 13.60 -4.83
C VAL A 70 32.60 12.88 -5.16
N ALA A 71 32.58 12.01 -6.17
CA ALA A 71 31.40 11.21 -6.48
C ALA A 71 31.06 10.18 -5.38
N VAL A 72 32.07 9.54 -4.79
CA VAL A 72 31.90 8.63 -3.64
C VAL A 72 31.39 9.37 -2.40
N ALA A 73 31.73 10.66 -2.25
CA ALA A 73 31.17 11.50 -1.20
C ALA A 73 29.68 11.83 -1.40
N SER A 74 29.11 11.46 -2.55
CA SER A 74 27.72 11.64 -2.96
C SER A 74 27.22 13.07 -2.72
N PRO A 75 27.65 14.03 -3.56
CA PRO A 75 27.24 15.42 -3.43
C PRO A 75 25.76 15.53 -3.79
N TYR A 76 25.01 16.24 -2.96
CA TYR A 76 23.62 16.55 -3.22
C TYR A 76 23.41 18.06 -3.15
N SER A 77 22.55 18.61 -4.00
CA SER A 77 22.03 19.95 -3.81
C SER A 77 20.71 19.89 -3.04
N GLN A 78 20.62 20.66 -1.96
CA GLN A 78 19.35 21.15 -1.43
C GLN A 78 18.72 22.00 -2.54
N GLY A 79 17.76 21.45 -3.26
CA GLY A 79 16.96 22.16 -4.24
C GLY A 79 15.52 22.12 -3.79
N GLU A 80 14.73 23.10 -4.24
CA GLU A 80 13.29 22.91 -4.43
C GLU A 80 13.14 21.80 -5.46
N GLY A 81 13.28 20.55 -5.01
CA GLY A 81 12.80 19.41 -5.75
C GLY A 81 11.30 19.58 -5.77
N ALA A 82 10.79 20.32 -6.75
CA ALA A 82 9.49 20.05 -7.28
C ALA A 82 9.52 18.56 -7.63
N VAL A 83 9.06 17.72 -6.70
CA VAL A 83 8.57 16.41 -7.05
C VAL A 83 7.41 16.71 -7.98
N SER A 84 7.70 16.82 -9.28
CA SER A 84 6.70 17.01 -10.30
C SER A 84 5.97 15.69 -10.46
N LYS A 85 5.11 15.37 -9.51
CA LYS A 85 3.92 14.56 -9.68
C LYS A 85 2.93 15.13 -8.68
N ALA A 86 1.94 15.89 -9.15
CA ALA A 86 0.73 16.14 -8.38
C ALA A 86 0.17 14.77 -7.98
N SER A 87 0.54 14.29 -6.78
CA SER A 87 0.04 13.05 -6.20
C SER A 87 -1.24 13.42 -5.48
N GLY A 88 -2.34 13.23 -6.17
CA GLY A 88 -3.68 13.33 -5.61
C GLY A 88 -4.32 11.97 -5.53
N ARG A 89 -5.25 11.80 -4.59
CA ARG A 89 -6.17 10.66 -4.60
C ARG A 89 -7.46 11.09 -5.25
N VAL A 90 -7.93 10.27 -6.18
CA VAL A 90 -9.27 10.38 -6.76
C VAL A 90 -10.03 9.12 -6.43
N LEU A 91 -11.21 9.27 -5.82
CA LEU A 91 -12.14 8.16 -5.64
C LEU A 91 -13.23 8.25 -6.70
N ILE A 92 -13.39 7.20 -7.50
CA ILE A 92 -14.47 7.10 -8.48
C ILE A 92 -15.58 6.22 -7.88
N PHE A 93 -16.76 6.80 -7.70
CA PHE A 93 -17.97 6.13 -7.24
C PHE A 93 -18.91 5.92 -8.43
N ILE A 94 -19.26 4.67 -8.70
CA ILE A 94 -20.18 4.29 -9.77
C ILE A 94 -21.48 3.75 -9.17
N ASP A 95 -22.60 4.35 -9.54
CA ASP A 95 -23.93 3.85 -9.18
C ASP A 95 -24.16 2.49 -9.86
N ALA A 96 -24.46 1.48 -9.04
CA ALA A 96 -24.74 0.10 -9.44
C ALA A 96 -26.15 -0.34 -9.02
N SER A 97 -27.04 0.63 -8.76
CA SER A 97 -28.46 0.42 -8.48
C SER A 97 -29.22 -0.11 -9.71
N LEU A 98 -30.49 -0.47 -9.50
CA LEU A 98 -31.31 -1.10 -10.55
C LEU A 98 -31.66 -0.14 -11.69
N SER A 99 -31.80 1.16 -11.42
CA SER A 99 -32.07 2.18 -12.43
C SER A 99 -30.94 2.25 -13.48
N MET A 100 -29.71 1.93 -13.07
CA MET A 100 -28.55 1.85 -13.96
C MET A 100 -28.61 0.69 -14.99
N GLN A 101 -29.58 -0.23 -14.88
CA GLN A 101 -29.88 -1.22 -15.92
C GLN A 101 -30.69 -0.66 -17.10
N ALA A 102 -31.22 0.56 -16.98
CA ALA A 102 -31.95 1.23 -18.04
C ALA A 102 -31.12 1.28 -19.34
N ARG A 103 -31.76 0.93 -20.46
CA ARG A 103 -31.17 0.89 -21.80
C ARG A 103 -31.67 2.02 -22.68
N ASP A 104 -31.61 3.23 -22.16
CA ASP A 104 -32.06 4.46 -22.82
C ASP A 104 -30.99 5.11 -23.71
N ILE A 105 -29.70 4.77 -23.54
CA ILE A 105 -28.60 5.29 -24.34
C ILE A 105 -28.28 4.33 -25.51
N THR A 106 -27.96 4.87 -26.69
CA THR A 106 -27.63 4.08 -27.89
C THR A 106 -26.14 4.12 -28.24
N ARG A 107 -25.54 2.95 -28.52
CA ARG A 107 -24.19 2.79 -29.10
C ARG A 107 -24.28 2.00 -30.40
N ASP A 108 -23.81 2.57 -31.51
CA ASP A 108 -23.75 1.87 -32.82
C ASP A 108 -25.10 1.22 -33.23
N GLY A 109 -26.22 1.87 -32.89
CA GLY A 109 -27.57 1.36 -33.15
C GLY A 109 -28.12 0.34 -32.15
N ASN A 110 -27.37 -0.02 -31.11
CA ASN A 110 -27.81 -0.91 -30.03
C ASN A 110 -28.07 -0.14 -28.73
N SER A 111 -29.09 -0.54 -27.98
CA SER A 111 -29.40 0.02 -26.66
C SER A 111 -28.44 -0.53 -25.59
N VAL A 112 -27.72 0.38 -24.93
CA VAL A 112 -26.68 0.10 -23.94
C VAL A 112 -27.15 0.54 -22.56
N SER A 113 -26.76 -0.19 -21.52
CA SER A 113 -27.16 0.14 -20.15
C SER A 113 -26.47 1.41 -19.63
N ARG A 114 -27.13 2.20 -18.78
CA ARG A 114 -26.50 3.37 -18.12
C ARG A 114 -25.22 2.97 -17.36
N LEU A 115 -25.18 1.79 -16.72
CA LEU A 115 -23.97 1.27 -16.07
C LEU A 115 -22.80 1.08 -17.03
N GLU A 116 -23.05 0.52 -18.22
CA GLU A 116 -22.00 0.37 -19.25
C GLU A 116 -21.46 1.75 -19.67
N ILE A 117 -22.32 2.76 -19.78
CA ILE A 117 -21.89 4.14 -20.09
C ILE A 117 -21.10 4.74 -18.92
N ALA A 118 -21.53 4.53 -17.68
CA ALA A 118 -20.81 4.97 -16.50
C ALA A 118 -19.39 4.37 -16.43
N LYS A 119 -19.23 3.09 -16.80
CA LYS A 119 -17.91 2.46 -16.94
C LYS A 119 -17.06 3.12 -18.03
N ASP A 120 -17.66 3.41 -19.18
CA ASP A 120 -16.96 4.07 -20.27
C ASP A 120 -16.50 5.48 -19.87
N ILE A 121 -17.33 6.24 -19.14
CA ILE A 121 -16.98 7.54 -18.55
C ILE A 121 -15.83 7.39 -17.54
N ALA A 122 -15.92 6.45 -16.60
CA ALA A 122 -14.86 6.22 -15.62
C ALA A 122 -13.52 5.88 -16.29
N ARG A 123 -13.53 4.99 -17.30
CA ARG A 123 -12.35 4.66 -18.10
C ARG A 123 -11.78 5.89 -18.81
N HIS A 124 -12.66 6.71 -19.38
CA HIS A 124 -12.28 7.95 -20.06
C HIS A 124 -11.59 8.93 -19.11
N ILE A 125 -12.14 9.13 -17.90
CA ILE A 125 -11.55 10.00 -16.86
C ILE A 125 -10.17 9.51 -16.45
N ILE A 126 -10.01 8.20 -16.19
CA ILE A 126 -8.71 7.61 -15.81
C ILE A 126 -7.67 7.85 -16.91
N PHE A 127 -8.04 7.63 -18.17
CA PHE A 127 -7.13 7.78 -19.31
C PHE A 127 -6.78 9.25 -19.56
N LYS A 128 -7.78 10.15 -19.62
CA LYS A 128 -7.57 11.58 -19.86
C LYS A 128 -6.81 12.27 -18.74
N SER A 129 -7.04 11.86 -17.50
CA SER A 129 -6.25 12.37 -16.36
C SER A 129 -4.78 12.00 -16.52
N SER A 130 -4.48 10.79 -17.00
CA SER A 130 -3.11 10.37 -17.30
C SER A 130 -2.49 11.13 -18.48
N GLU A 131 -3.24 11.35 -19.57
CA GLU A 131 -2.77 12.14 -20.71
C GLU A 131 -2.47 13.60 -20.32
N ALA A 132 -3.26 14.17 -19.41
CA ALA A 132 -3.04 15.50 -18.85
C ALA A 132 -1.84 15.58 -17.89
N GLY A 133 -1.10 14.47 -17.68
CA GLY A 133 0.08 14.42 -16.81
C GLY A 133 -0.25 14.33 -15.31
N LEU A 134 -1.52 14.11 -14.95
CA LEU A 134 -1.93 13.93 -13.55
C LEU A 134 -1.55 12.52 -13.08
N ASN A 135 -0.79 12.44 -11.99
CA ASN A 135 -0.45 11.17 -11.35
C ASN A 135 -1.40 10.95 -10.17
N LEU A 136 -2.68 10.75 -10.48
CA LEU A 136 -3.71 10.49 -9.49
C LEU A 136 -3.75 9.00 -9.12
N ARG A 137 -3.73 8.71 -7.83
CA ARG A 137 -4.06 7.39 -7.27
C ARG A 137 -5.56 7.22 -7.33
N THR A 138 -6.02 6.30 -8.17
CA THR A 138 -7.44 6.11 -8.42
C THR A 138 -7.96 4.98 -7.55
N GLY A 139 -8.98 5.26 -6.73
CA GLY A 139 -9.79 4.23 -6.07
C GLY A 139 -11.10 4.03 -6.82
N LEU A 140 -11.60 2.80 -6.84
CA LEU A 140 -12.85 2.43 -7.50
C LEU A 140 -13.85 1.87 -6.49
N TYR A 141 -15.02 2.50 -6.44
CA TYR A 141 -16.11 2.21 -5.53
C TYR A 141 -17.38 2.07 -6.35
N SER A 142 -18.27 1.19 -5.92
CA SER A 142 -19.65 1.20 -6.41
C SER A 142 -20.61 1.47 -5.27
N PHE A 143 -21.79 1.97 -5.58
CA PHE A 143 -22.82 2.18 -4.56
C PHE A 143 -24.21 1.85 -5.07
N ALA A 144 -25.07 1.51 -4.13
CA ALA A 144 -26.51 1.39 -4.28
C ALA A 144 -27.09 1.84 -2.92
N GLY A 145 -27.73 0.95 -2.16
CA GLY A 145 -28.07 1.24 -0.75
C GLY A 145 -26.84 1.33 0.18
N THR A 146 -25.70 0.79 -0.23
CA THR A 146 -24.42 0.88 0.51
C THR A 146 -23.26 1.07 -0.47
N VAL A 147 -22.12 1.54 0.05
CA VAL A 147 -20.87 1.62 -0.71
C VAL A 147 -20.10 0.30 -0.64
N VAL A 148 -19.58 -0.16 -1.77
CA VAL A 148 -18.68 -1.31 -1.91
C VAL A 148 -17.35 -0.83 -2.47
N VAL A 149 -16.26 -1.18 -1.79
CA VAL A 149 -14.89 -0.86 -2.23
C VAL A 149 -14.41 -1.98 -3.14
N HIS A 150 -14.11 -1.67 -4.39
CA HIS A 150 -13.58 -2.66 -5.35
C HIS A 150 -12.07 -2.54 -5.50
N SER A 151 -11.54 -1.32 -5.46
CA SER A 151 -10.12 -1.06 -5.49
C SER A 151 -9.80 0.15 -4.60
N PRO A 152 -8.97 0.00 -3.57
CA PRO A 152 -8.39 1.13 -2.84
C PRO A 152 -7.58 2.04 -3.79
N PRO A 153 -7.31 3.31 -3.42
CA PRO A 153 -6.52 4.22 -4.24
C PRO A 153 -5.17 3.62 -4.64
N SER A 154 -5.00 3.36 -5.94
CA SER A 154 -3.82 2.69 -6.50
C SER A 154 -3.22 3.49 -7.66
N ASP A 155 -1.91 3.38 -7.81
CA ASP A 155 -1.17 3.88 -8.98
C ASP A 155 -1.27 2.92 -10.19
N ASP A 156 -1.74 1.67 -9.98
CA ASP A 156 -1.94 0.66 -11.01
C ASP A 156 -3.28 0.85 -11.73
N ARG A 157 -3.25 1.67 -12.79
CA ARG A 157 -4.43 1.97 -13.61
C ARG A 157 -4.95 0.74 -14.33
N GLU A 158 -4.08 -0.18 -14.76
CA GLU A 158 -4.51 -1.38 -15.49
C GLU A 158 -5.31 -2.31 -14.57
N ALA A 159 -4.87 -2.47 -13.33
CA ALA A 159 -5.62 -3.20 -12.32
C ALA A 159 -7.00 -2.56 -12.06
N VAL A 160 -7.06 -1.24 -11.86
CA VAL A 160 -8.34 -0.51 -11.65
C VAL A 160 -9.28 -0.70 -12.85
N LEU A 161 -8.76 -0.61 -14.07
CA LEU A 161 -9.56 -0.83 -15.29
C LEU A 161 -10.06 -2.28 -15.42
N SER A 162 -9.26 -3.26 -15.01
CA SER A 162 -9.68 -4.67 -15.03
C SER A 162 -10.84 -4.94 -14.04
N VAL A 163 -10.81 -4.28 -12.88
CA VAL A 163 -11.88 -4.36 -11.88
C VAL A 163 -13.13 -3.64 -12.38
N LEU A 164 -12.97 -2.46 -12.98
CA LEU A 164 -14.06 -1.71 -13.63
C LEU A 164 -14.80 -2.55 -14.67
N ASP A 165 -14.08 -3.34 -15.47
CA ASP A 165 -14.69 -4.22 -16.46
C ASP A 165 -15.56 -5.31 -15.81
N SER A 166 -15.20 -5.79 -14.62
CA SER A 166 -15.94 -6.81 -13.87
C SER A 166 -17.20 -6.31 -13.16
N LEU A 167 -17.39 -4.98 -13.01
CA LEU A 167 -18.53 -4.44 -12.25
C LEU A 167 -19.88 -4.83 -12.88
N GLY A 168 -20.71 -5.55 -12.14
CA GLY A 168 -22.10 -5.80 -12.50
C GLY A 168 -23.05 -4.94 -11.67
N THR A 169 -24.32 -4.91 -12.06
CA THR A 169 -25.36 -4.42 -11.14
C THR A 169 -25.49 -5.40 -9.98
N THR A 170 -25.31 -4.91 -8.75
CA THR A 170 -25.32 -5.77 -7.56
C THR A 170 -26.74 -6.24 -7.25
N SER A 171 -26.89 -7.55 -7.05
CA SER A 171 -28.16 -8.20 -6.78
C SER A 171 -28.73 -7.83 -5.40
N TYR A 172 -29.85 -7.10 -5.38
CA TYR A 172 -30.94 -6.95 -4.39
C TYR A 172 -30.66 -6.88 -2.87
N ALA A 173 -29.48 -7.21 -2.34
CA ALA A 173 -29.24 -7.20 -0.90
C ALA A 173 -29.25 -5.77 -0.32
N ASN A 174 -28.92 -4.75 -1.13
CA ASN A 174 -28.89 -3.33 -0.75
C ASN A 174 -29.58 -2.47 -1.83
N THR A 175 -30.90 -2.60 -1.99
CA THR A 175 -31.66 -1.82 -3.00
C THR A 175 -31.74 -0.33 -2.65
N GLY A 176 -31.67 0.53 -3.67
CA GLY A 176 -31.72 1.99 -3.56
C GLY A 176 -30.43 2.66 -4.07
N SER A 177 -30.40 3.98 -4.06
CA SER A 177 -29.19 4.80 -4.22
C SER A 177 -29.07 5.65 -2.95
N SER A 178 -27.91 5.62 -2.29
CA SER A 178 -27.65 6.35 -1.05
C SER A 178 -26.41 7.24 -1.21
N LEU A 179 -26.68 8.50 -1.53
CA LEU A 179 -25.73 9.59 -1.55
C LEU A 179 -25.15 9.86 -0.15
N SER A 180 -25.94 9.75 0.93
CA SER A 180 -25.40 9.87 2.29
C SER A 180 -24.31 8.83 2.57
N ALA A 181 -24.52 7.57 2.19
CA ALA A 181 -23.50 6.52 2.33
C ALA A 181 -22.24 6.84 1.50
N VAL A 182 -22.42 7.42 0.31
CA VAL A 182 -21.31 7.84 -0.55
C VAL A 182 -20.53 9.00 0.08
N LEU A 183 -21.19 10.08 0.48
CA LEU A 183 -20.52 11.24 1.08
C LEU A 183 -19.83 10.88 2.40
N ALA A 184 -20.47 10.06 3.24
CA ALA A 184 -19.86 9.50 4.45
C ALA A 184 -18.62 8.66 4.12
N ALA A 185 -18.67 7.84 3.06
CA ALA A 185 -17.51 7.06 2.61
C ALA A 185 -16.37 7.98 2.13
N ILE A 186 -16.66 9.00 1.33
CA ILE A 186 -15.68 10.01 0.88
C ILE A 186 -15.01 10.65 2.10
N ARG A 187 -15.80 11.11 3.08
CA ARG A 187 -15.31 11.72 4.32
C ARG A 187 -14.42 10.77 5.12
N SER A 188 -14.83 9.51 5.26
CA SER A 188 -14.06 8.48 5.96
C SER A 188 -12.72 8.20 5.28
N GLN A 189 -12.68 8.18 3.94
CA GLN A 189 -11.48 7.92 3.16
C GLN A 189 -10.53 9.12 3.14
N ALA A 190 -11.08 10.33 3.15
CA ALA A 190 -10.32 11.56 3.24
C ALA A 190 -9.52 11.65 4.55
N ALA A 191 -10.04 11.09 5.65
CA ALA A 191 -9.32 11.03 6.93
C ALA A 191 -8.01 10.22 6.86
N TYR A 192 -7.86 9.33 5.87
CA TYR A 192 -6.62 8.57 5.62
C TYR A 192 -5.69 9.25 4.61
N ALA A 193 -6.03 10.42 4.08
CA ALA A 193 -5.16 11.20 3.21
C ALA A 193 -3.94 11.71 4.00
N ALA A 194 -2.76 11.70 3.38
CA ALA A 194 -1.58 12.25 4.04
C ALA A 194 -1.73 13.79 4.17
N PRO A 195 -1.13 14.42 5.20
CA PRO A 195 -1.19 15.87 5.35
C PRO A 195 -0.71 16.60 4.08
N GLY A 196 -1.63 17.34 3.45
CA GLY A 196 -1.36 18.11 2.24
C GLY A 196 -1.40 17.36 0.91
N GLU A 197 -1.83 16.10 0.92
CA GLU A 197 -2.20 15.36 -0.29
C GLU A 197 -3.54 15.87 -0.83
N THR A 198 -3.64 16.10 -2.14
CA THR A 198 -4.95 16.46 -2.74
C THR A 198 -5.88 15.25 -2.69
N PHE A 199 -7.10 15.44 -2.18
CA PHE A 199 -8.12 14.39 -2.11
C PHE A 199 -9.41 14.88 -2.76
N GLN A 200 -9.89 14.13 -3.75
CA GLN A 200 -11.06 14.48 -4.55
C GLN A 200 -11.88 13.23 -4.87
N ALA A 201 -13.15 13.40 -5.23
CA ALA A 201 -14.03 12.31 -5.65
C ALA A 201 -14.73 12.63 -6.97
N VAL A 202 -15.11 11.58 -7.69
CA VAL A 202 -15.96 11.62 -8.89
C VAL A 202 -17.13 10.67 -8.67
N LEU A 203 -18.34 11.22 -8.68
CA LEU A 203 -19.60 10.51 -8.55
C LEU A 203 -20.22 10.31 -9.93
N ILE A 204 -20.56 9.08 -10.31
CA ILE A 204 -21.16 8.74 -11.59
C ILE A 204 -22.42 7.91 -11.34
N GLY A 205 -23.60 8.39 -11.77
CA GLY A 205 -24.86 7.66 -11.61
C GLY A 205 -25.98 8.33 -12.40
N ASP A 206 -27.24 8.02 -12.12
CA ASP A 206 -28.39 8.70 -12.75
C ASP A 206 -29.10 9.70 -11.82
N GLY A 207 -28.68 9.78 -10.55
CA GLY A 207 -29.13 10.76 -9.57
C GLY A 207 -30.53 10.54 -9.03
N GLU A 208 -31.16 9.41 -9.38
CA GLU A 208 -32.51 9.09 -8.94
C GLU A 208 -32.53 8.66 -7.46
N ILE A 209 -33.31 9.38 -6.66
CA ILE A 209 -33.63 8.96 -5.29
C ILE A 209 -34.98 8.24 -5.30
N PRO A 210 -35.07 7.01 -4.74
CA PRO A 210 -36.31 6.25 -4.73
C PRO A 210 -37.47 7.01 -4.04
N PRO A 211 -38.69 7.01 -4.61
CA PRO A 211 -39.83 7.70 -4.01
C PRO A 211 -40.19 7.11 -2.65
N GLY A 212 -40.37 7.98 -1.65
CA GLY A 212 -40.62 7.59 -0.26
C GLY A 212 -39.34 7.35 0.57
N TYR A 213 -38.17 7.57 -0.02
CA TYR A 213 -36.88 7.62 0.65
C TYR A 213 -36.38 9.07 0.62
N GLU A 214 -36.10 9.65 1.79
CA GLU A 214 -35.38 10.92 1.89
C GLU A 214 -33.94 10.59 2.25
N ASP A 215 -33.02 10.95 1.36
CA ASP A 215 -31.60 10.79 1.63
C ASP A 215 -31.05 12.04 2.31
N GLN A 216 -30.74 11.92 3.60
CA GLN A 216 -30.23 13.03 4.41
C GLN A 216 -28.71 13.07 4.34
N TYR A 217 -28.18 13.74 3.33
CA TYR A 217 -26.73 13.87 3.11
C TYR A 217 -26.19 15.28 3.41
N ASP A 218 -27.03 16.20 3.88
CA ASP A 218 -26.66 17.61 4.14
C ASP A 218 -25.50 17.74 5.14
N GLU A 219 -25.50 16.97 6.23
CA GLU A 219 -24.44 17.02 7.25
C GLU A 219 -23.08 16.56 6.69
N ASP A 220 -23.06 15.48 5.91
CA ASP A 220 -21.83 15.02 5.27
C ASP A 220 -21.39 15.98 4.17
N LEU A 221 -22.32 16.63 3.46
CA LEU A 221 -22.00 17.65 2.46
C LEU A 221 -21.34 18.88 3.08
N ASP A 222 -21.92 19.42 4.16
CA ASP A 222 -21.36 20.54 4.92
C ASP A 222 -19.94 20.19 5.44
N ALA A 223 -19.74 18.95 5.87
CA ALA A 223 -18.43 18.47 6.33
C ALA A 223 -17.39 18.40 5.20
N LEU A 224 -17.80 17.98 3.99
CA LEU A 224 -16.92 17.94 2.82
C LEU A 224 -16.58 19.35 2.32
N GLU A 225 -17.55 20.28 2.33
CA GLU A 225 -17.32 21.70 2.03
C GLU A 225 -16.32 22.30 3.01
N ALA A 226 -16.53 22.12 4.32
CA ALA A 226 -15.63 22.61 5.35
C ALA A 226 -14.21 22.01 5.25
N ALA A 227 -14.09 20.76 4.76
CA ALA A 227 -12.82 20.10 4.51
C ALA A 227 -12.17 20.48 3.17
N GLY A 228 -12.85 21.24 2.30
CA GLY A 228 -12.35 21.61 0.98
C GLY A 228 -12.20 20.44 0.01
N ILE A 229 -12.96 19.36 0.20
CA ILE A 229 -12.90 18.15 -0.62
C ILE A 229 -13.84 18.29 -1.81
N ALA A 230 -13.29 18.38 -3.02
CA ALA A 230 -14.08 18.50 -4.25
C ALA A 230 -14.74 17.15 -4.63
N VAL A 231 -16.06 17.17 -4.85
CA VAL A 231 -16.84 16.03 -5.34
C VAL A 231 -17.41 16.35 -6.71
N HIS A 232 -16.73 15.92 -7.76
CA HIS A 232 -17.23 16.04 -9.13
C HIS A 232 -18.39 15.09 -9.35
N ALA A 233 -19.39 15.49 -10.12
CA ALA A 233 -20.61 14.71 -10.30
C ALA A 233 -20.95 14.57 -11.79
N ILE A 234 -21.32 13.36 -12.20
CA ILE A 234 -21.69 13.03 -13.57
C ILE A 234 -22.99 12.24 -13.56
N THR A 235 -24.03 12.78 -14.18
CA THR A 235 -25.28 12.06 -14.38
C THR A 235 -25.34 11.38 -15.74
N VAL A 236 -25.97 10.21 -15.81
CA VAL A 236 -26.01 9.35 -16.99
C VAL A 236 -27.45 8.93 -17.27
N GLY A 237 -27.88 9.06 -18.52
CA GLY A 237 -29.21 8.64 -18.97
C GLY A 237 -30.01 9.79 -19.58
N HIS A 238 -31.24 9.50 -19.98
CA HIS A 238 -32.19 10.52 -20.40
C HIS A 238 -33.04 11.00 -19.21
N ASP A 239 -33.45 12.26 -19.26
CA ASP A 239 -34.40 12.89 -18.33
C ASP A 239 -35.85 12.41 -18.56
N VAL A 240 -36.11 11.72 -19.67
CA VAL A 240 -37.40 11.10 -19.98
C VAL A 240 -37.50 9.73 -19.29
N PRO A 241 -38.64 9.42 -18.64
CA PRO A 241 -38.87 8.12 -18.02
C PRO A 241 -38.71 6.96 -19.00
N THR A 242 -37.99 5.93 -18.56
CA THR A 242 -37.83 4.65 -19.25
C THR A 242 -38.16 3.51 -18.30
N THR A 243 -38.57 2.37 -18.86
CA THR A 243 -39.01 1.22 -18.07
C THR A 243 -37.89 0.19 -17.95
N ILE A 244 -37.56 -0.18 -16.71
CA ILE A 244 -36.71 -1.32 -16.40
C ILE A 244 -37.55 -2.53 -15.97
N THR A 245 -37.06 -3.72 -16.30
CA THR A 245 -37.70 -4.98 -15.90
C THR A 245 -37.04 -5.50 -14.63
N LEU A 246 -37.84 -5.80 -13.61
CA LEU A 246 -37.38 -6.33 -12.34
C LEU A 246 -37.41 -7.86 -12.39
N TYR A 247 -36.34 -8.51 -11.92
CA TYR A 247 -36.22 -9.97 -11.86
C TYR A 247 -35.91 -10.43 -10.44
N ASP A 248 -36.30 -11.66 -10.10
CA ASP A 248 -35.86 -12.31 -8.86
C ASP A 248 -34.37 -12.68 -9.00
N THR A 249 -33.52 -12.00 -8.23
CA THR A 249 -32.07 -12.20 -8.25
C THR A 249 -31.66 -13.57 -7.74
N ALA A 250 -32.39 -14.14 -6.78
CA ALA A 250 -32.09 -15.48 -6.28
C ALA A 250 -32.42 -16.54 -7.34
N GLU A 251 -33.43 -16.29 -8.18
CA GLU A 251 -33.70 -17.11 -9.36
C GLU A 251 -32.64 -16.89 -10.45
N LEU A 252 -32.17 -15.64 -10.65
CA LEU A 252 -31.13 -15.27 -11.62
C LEU A 252 -29.78 -15.92 -11.34
N ILE A 253 -29.38 -15.98 -10.08
CA ILE A 253 -28.14 -16.62 -9.65
C ILE A 253 -28.26 -18.15 -9.72
N ARG A 254 -29.44 -18.70 -9.40
CA ARG A 254 -29.67 -20.16 -9.42
C ARG A 254 -29.74 -20.72 -10.84
N ASN A 255 -30.32 -19.97 -11.78
CA ASN A 255 -30.55 -20.41 -13.15
C ASN A 255 -29.91 -19.44 -14.17
N PRO A 256 -28.57 -19.31 -14.18
CA PRO A 256 -27.89 -18.42 -15.11
C PRO A 256 -28.15 -18.85 -16.56
N GLY A 257 -28.69 -17.94 -17.37
CA GLY A 257 -28.98 -18.17 -18.78
C GLY A 257 -30.37 -18.72 -19.10
N GLU A 258 -31.20 -19.02 -18.09
CA GLU A 258 -32.61 -19.37 -18.31
C GLU A 258 -33.51 -18.13 -18.39
N ARG A 259 -34.65 -18.27 -19.08
CA ARG A 259 -35.66 -17.21 -19.14
C ARG A 259 -36.43 -17.15 -17.82
N ILE A 260 -36.04 -16.20 -16.98
CA ILE A 260 -36.67 -15.97 -15.67
C ILE A 260 -37.87 -15.05 -15.83
N LYS A 261 -38.92 -15.35 -15.07
CA LYS A 261 -40.15 -14.56 -15.09
C LYS A 261 -39.88 -13.21 -14.42
N PRO A 262 -40.24 -12.08 -15.06
CA PRO A 262 -40.08 -10.78 -14.44
C PRO A 262 -41.03 -10.66 -13.23
N LEU A 263 -40.53 -10.10 -12.14
CA LEU A 263 -41.30 -9.73 -10.94
C LEU A 263 -42.22 -8.54 -11.21
N GLY A 264 -41.81 -7.65 -12.10
CA GLY A 264 -42.55 -6.46 -12.47
C GLY A 264 -41.73 -5.51 -13.32
N THR A 265 -42.22 -4.28 -13.45
CA THR A 265 -41.54 -3.18 -14.15
C THR A 265 -41.50 -1.96 -13.25
N ALA A 266 -40.41 -1.19 -13.33
CA ALA A 266 -40.30 0.12 -12.68
C ALA A 266 -39.93 1.17 -13.73
N GLU A 267 -40.39 2.40 -13.53
CA GLU A 267 -39.97 3.56 -14.32
C GLU A 267 -38.79 4.24 -13.65
N THR A 268 -37.86 4.74 -14.44
CA THR A 268 -36.65 5.45 -13.99
C THR A 268 -36.30 6.56 -14.98
N ALA A 269 -35.79 7.69 -14.49
CA ALA A 269 -35.34 8.82 -15.30
C ALA A 269 -34.11 9.45 -14.63
N ARG A 270 -33.23 10.05 -15.43
CA ARG A 270 -32.09 10.82 -14.89
C ARG A 270 -32.59 12.03 -14.11
N GLN A 271 -31.99 12.29 -12.95
CA GLN A 271 -32.28 13.45 -12.11
C GLN A 271 -30.97 14.16 -11.76
N ASP A 272 -30.87 15.45 -12.10
CA ASP A 272 -29.61 16.20 -12.00
C ASP A 272 -29.48 16.98 -10.67
N GLU A 273 -30.60 17.29 -10.01
CA GLU A 273 -30.70 18.22 -8.88
C GLU A 273 -29.72 17.91 -7.73
N HIS A 274 -29.67 16.66 -7.27
CA HIS A 274 -28.80 16.28 -6.15
C HIS A 274 -27.32 16.28 -6.51
N TYR A 275 -26.98 15.87 -7.74
CA TYR A 275 -25.60 15.81 -8.23
C TYR A 275 -25.04 17.21 -8.47
N GLU A 276 -25.85 18.09 -9.07
CA GLU A 276 -25.50 19.50 -9.27
C GLU A 276 -25.29 20.20 -7.93
N ARG A 277 -26.19 19.98 -6.96
CA ARG A 277 -26.05 20.52 -5.59
C ARG A 277 -24.77 20.09 -4.89
N ILE A 278 -24.39 18.80 -5.00
CA ILE A 278 -23.15 18.28 -4.38
C ILE A 278 -21.92 18.89 -5.04
N ALA A 279 -21.91 18.98 -6.38
CA ALA A 279 -20.79 19.55 -7.11
C ALA A 279 -20.61 21.05 -6.82
N ASP A 280 -21.71 21.80 -6.74
CA ASP A 280 -21.68 23.24 -6.48
C ASP A 280 -21.22 23.55 -5.04
N ALA A 281 -21.75 22.82 -4.04
CA ALA A 281 -21.37 23.01 -2.64
C ALA A 281 -19.88 22.70 -2.38
N THR A 282 -19.29 21.77 -3.15
CA THR A 282 -17.90 21.35 -2.98
C THR A 282 -16.91 22.06 -3.93
N ASP A 283 -17.32 23.14 -4.59
CA ASP A 283 -16.52 23.87 -5.60
C ASP A 283 -15.94 22.94 -6.69
N ALA A 284 -16.75 21.97 -7.11
CA ALA A 284 -16.40 20.95 -8.08
C ALA A 284 -17.06 21.22 -9.44
N ARG A 285 -17.21 20.16 -10.25
CA ARG A 285 -17.75 20.27 -11.62
C ARG A 285 -18.81 19.21 -11.84
N PHE A 286 -19.88 19.61 -12.49
CA PHE A 286 -21.00 18.78 -12.89
C PHE A 286 -21.00 18.54 -14.41
N ALA A 287 -21.46 17.36 -14.85
CA ALA A 287 -21.70 17.05 -16.25
C ALA A 287 -22.87 16.07 -16.40
N ALA A 288 -23.71 16.26 -17.42
CA ALA A 288 -24.78 15.32 -17.78
C ALA A 288 -24.46 14.62 -19.10
N VAL A 289 -24.59 13.29 -19.14
CA VAL A 289 -24.26 12.45 -20.30
C VAL A 289 -25.50 11.72 -20.81
N GLU A 290 -25.98 12.16 -21.97
CA GLU A 290 -27.12 11.58 -22.69
C GLU A 290 -26.69 10.69 -23.85
N SER A 291 -25.48 10.90 -24.38
CA SER A 291 -24.99 10.15 -25.54
C SER A 291 -23.49 9.88 -25.47
N ILE A 292 -23.09 8.79 -26.11
CA ILE A 292 -21.70 8.30 -26.12
C ILE A 292 -20.80 9.17 -26.98
N VAL A 293 -21.35 9.73 -28.06
CA VAL A 293 -20.60 10.52 -29.06
C VAL A 293 -19.97 11.76 -28.42
N ALA A 294 -20.57 12.27 -27.34
CA ALA A 294 -20.14 13.51 -26.69
C ALA A 294 -19.34 13.30 -25.40
N ILE A 295 -19.03 12.06 -24.97
CA ILE A 295 -18.39 11.78 -23.67
C ILE A 295 -17.11 12.61 -23.46
N ASP A 296 -16.26 12.76 -24.49
CA ASP A 296 -15.01 13.52 -24.36
C ASP A 296 -15.26 15.01 -24.07
N GLU A 297 -16.22 15.61 -24.77
CA GLU A 297 -16.55 17.02 -24.61
C GLU A 297 -17.33 17.29 -23.31
N THR A 298 -18.29 16.42 -22.97
CA THR A 298 -19.14 16.58 -21.78
C THR A 298 -18.38 16.35 -20.49
N VAL A 299 -17.41 15.43 -20.47
CA VAL A 299 -16.62 15.09 -19.26
C VAL A 299 -15.35 15.95 -19.12
N ALA A 300 -14.94 16.67 -20.19
CA ALA A 300 -13.77 17.56 -20.15
C ALA A 300 -13.79 18.62 -19.02
N PRO A 301 -14.93 19.23 -18.61
CA PRO A 301 -14.97 20.12 -17.45
C PRO A 301 -14.58 19.41 -16.15
N VAL A 302 -15.01 18.16 -15.96
CA VAL A 302 -14.67 17.35 -14.77
C VAL A 302 -13.18 17.03 -14.74
N VAL A 303 -12.61 16.56 -15.86
CA VAL A 303 -11.15 16.28 -15.95
C VAL A 303 -10.32 17.54 -15.71
N ARG A 304 -10.76 18.70 -16.23
CA ARG A 304 -10.11 19.99 -15.95
C ARG A 304 -10.23 20.41 -14.48
N GLY A 305 -11.38 20.14 -13.84
CA GLY A 305 -11.58 20.36 -12.41
C GLY A 305 -10.60 19.54 -11.56
N LEU A 306 -10.48 18.25 -11.86
CA LEU A 306 -9.51 17.35 -11.24
C LEU A 306 -8.08 17.89 -11.35
N ALA A 307 -7.72 18.37 -12.54
CA ALA A 307 -6.40 18.94 -12.81
C ALA A 307 -6.13 20.22 -12.00
N ALA A 308 -7.12 21.11 -11.92
CA ALA A 308 -7.00 22.39 -11.23
C ALA A 308 -6.73 22.18 -9.72
N LYS A 309 -7.56 21.37 -9.05
CA LYS A 309 -7.39 21.05 -7.64
C LYS A 309 -6.11 20.26 -7.36
N ALA A 310 -5.71 19.35 -8.27
CA ALA A 310 -4.45 18.62 -8.15
C ALA A 310 -3.20 19.54 -8.20
N GLY A 311 -3.28 20.67 -8.91
CA GLY A 311 -2.21 21.65 -9.02
C GLY A 311 -2.04 22.56 -7.78
N GLU A 312 -3.06 22.69 -6.93
CA GLU A 312 -3.06 23.60 -5.79
C GLU A 312 -2.31 23.07 -4.55
N ALA A 313 -2.25 21.74 -4.32
CA ALA A 313 -1.54 21.17 -3.16
C ALA A 313 -0.17 20.57 -3.47
N GLY A 314 0.59 21.22 -4.35
CA GLY A 314 2.01 20.94 -4.48
C GLY A 314 2.77 21.35 -3.21
N ILE A 315 2.76 20.51 -2.16
CA ILE A 315 3.69 20.67 -1.04
C ILE A 315 5.07 20.26 -1.54
N ALA A 316 5.94 21.27 -1.67
CA ALA A 316 7.37 21.05 -1.79
C ALA A 316 7.84 20.30 -0.55
N ASP A 317 8.34 19.07 -0.73
CA ASP A 317 9.10 18.39 0.31
C ASP A 317 10.35 19.25 0.60
N PRO A 318 10.46 19.87 1.78
CA PRO A 318 11.59 20.74 2.10
C PRO A 318 12.92 19.97 2.22
N GLU A 319 12.90 18.63 2.18
CA GLU A 319 14.10 17.78 2.27
C GLU A 319 14.48 17.08 0.96
N ALA A 320 13.83 17.39 -0.18
CA ALA A 320 14.13 16.75 -1.45
C ALA A 320 15.61 16.96 -1.88
N ARG A 321 16.43 15.93 -1.71
CA ARG A 321 17.86 15.94 -2.09
C ARG A 321 18.01 15.55 -3.55
N LYS A 322 18.50 16.47 -4.38
CA LYS A 322 18.91 16.14 -5.74
C LYS A 322 20.34 15.61 -5.73
N ASP A 323 20.49 14.33 -6.08
CA ASP A 323 21.80 13.71 -6.22
C ASP A 323 22.55 14.26 -7.45
N LEU A 324 23.78 14.73 -7.23
CA LEU A 324 24.65 15.28 -8.27
C LEU A 324 25.68 14.26 -8.75
N THR A 325 25.77 13.09 -8.11
CA THR A 325 26.72 12.02 -8.43
C THR A 325 26.72 11.62 -9.92
N PRO A 326 25.57 11.49 -10.61
CA PRO A 326 25.53 11.10 -12.02
C PRO A 326 26.26 12.08 -12.95
N TYR A 327 26.18 13.39 -12.68
CA TYR A 327 26.83 14.40 -13.50
C TYR A 327 28.36 14.35 -13.36
N ILE A 328 28.85 14.11 -12.14
CA ILE A 328 30.29 14.00 -11.85
C ILE A 328 30.85 12.72 -12.49
N MET A 329 30.12 11.60 -12.38
CA MET A 329 30.49 10.35 -13.04
C MET A 329 30.45 10.45 -14.57
N GLY A 330 29.45 11.13 -15.13
CA GLY A 330 29.39 11.41 -16.58
C GLY A 330 30.57 12.24 -17.06
N PHE A 331 30.95 13.28 -16.31
CA PHE A 331 32.12 14.09 -16.62
C PHE A 331 33.44 13.30 -16.49
N PHE A 332 33.59 12.47 -15.46
CA PHE A 332 34.73 11.57 -15.32
C PHE A 332 34.84 10.59 -16.49
N ALA A 333 33.72 9.98 -16.91
CA ALA A 333 33.69 9.07 -18.05
C ALA A 333 34.10 9.77 -19.35
N LEU A 334 33.64 11.00 -19.58
CA LEU A 334 34.05 11.82 -20.72
C LEU A 334 35.57 12.06 -20.73
N LEU A 335 36.15 12.43 -19.59
CA LEU A 335 37.60 12.66 -19.49
C LEU A 335 38.41 11.37 -19.69
N LEU A 336 37.90 10.23 -19.20
CA LEU A 336 38.51 8.91 -19.43
C LEU A 336 38.48 8.55 -20.92
N VAL A 337 37.37 8.82 -21.62
CA VAL A 337 37.28 8.64 -23.08
C VAL A 337 38.30 9.52 -23.80
N ILE A 338 38.42 10.80 -23.44
CA ILE A 338 39.42 11.72 -24.02
C ILE A 338 40.84 11.22 -23.77
N ASP A 339 41.15 10.76 -22.55
CA ASP A 339 42.46 10.17 -22.21
C ASP A 339 42.74 8.91 -23.05
N SER A 340 41.73 8.05 -23.21
CA SER A 340 41.85 6.82 -24.01
C SER A 340 42.09 7.09 -25.50
N ILE A 341 41.43 8.10 -26.06
CA ILE A 341 41.60 8.53 -27.46
C ILE A 341 42.99 9.16 -27.63
N GLY A 342 43.38 10.07 -26.73
CA GLY A 342 44.70 10.70 -26.74
C GLY A 342 45.84 9.69 -26.62
N LEU A 343 45.70 8.67 -25.78
CA LEU A 343 46.66 7.57 -25.62
C LEU A 343 46.67 6.63 -26.83
N SER A 344 45.52 6.37 -27.47
CA SER A 344 45.43 5.53 -28.68
C SER A 344 46.11 6.16 -29.90
N ILE A 345 46.15 7.50 -29.97
CA ILE A 345 46.90 8.26 -30.99
C ILE A 345 48.42 8.14 -30.75
N LEU A 346 48.85 7.86 -29.51
CA LEU A 346 50.26 7.79 -29.10
C LEU A 346 50.82 6.35 -28.96
N ARG A 347 49.99 5.32 -28.79
CA ARG A 347 50.40 3.90 -28.84
C ARG A 347 49.22 2.93 -28.99
N GLU A 348 49.41 1.83 -29.72
CA GLU A 348 48.47 0.69 -29.85
C GLU A 348 48.17 -0.01 -28.50
N ARG A 349 47.35 0.60 -27.64
CA ARG A 349 46.83 -0.07 -26.45
C ARG A 349 45.31 0.05 -26.38
N ARG A 350 44.64 -0.96 -26.95
CA ARG A 350 43.19 -1.19 -26.95
C ARG A 350 42.64 -1.69 -25.59
N MET A 351 43.26 -1.34 -24.46
CA MET A 351 42.81 -1.83 -23.14
C MET A 351 41.73 -0.95 -22.49
N ALA A 352 41.64 0.33 -22.85
CA ALA A 352 40.65 1.25 -22.25
C ALA A 352 39.21 0.95 -22.68
N PHE A 353 39.00 0.37 -23.87
CA PHE A 353 37.68 -0.03 -24.38
C PHE A 353 37.02 -1.17 -23.57
N LEU A 354 37.79 -1.91 -22.76
CA LEU A 354 37.26 -2.99 -21.92
C LEU A 354 36.66 -2.52 -20.59
N LEU A 355 36.97 -1.30 -20.13
CA LEU A 355 36.45 -0.76 -18.86
C LEU A 355 35.13 0.01 -19.02
N LEU A 356 34.81 0.46 -20.23
CA LEU A 356 33.57 1.17 -20.55
C LEU A 356 32.29 0.36 -20.22
N PRO A 357 32.17 -0.95 -20.56
CA PRO A 357 31.00 -1.73 -20.18
C PRO A 357 30.89 -1.98 -18.67
N PHE A 358 32.01 -2.02 -17.94
CA PHE A 358 32.02 -2.19 -16.47
C PHE A 358 31.58 -0.92 -15.73
N MET A 359 31.91 0.26 -16.28
CA MET A 359 31.45 1.56 -15.78
C MET A 359 29.98 1.86 -16.16
N LEU A 360 29.52 1.40 -17.34
CA LEU A 360 28.10 1.44 -17.70
C LEU A 360 27.26 0.51 -16.81
N SER A 361 27.80 -0.63 -16.35
CA SER A 361 27.07 -1.48 -15.39
C SER A 361 26.93 -0.85 -14.01
N SER A 362 27.86 0.01 -13.56
CA SER A 362 27.69 0.76 -12.31
C SER A 362 26.69 1.92 -12.41
N LEU A 363 26.40 2.42 -13.62
CA LEU A 363 25.28 3.34 -13.88
C LEU A 363 23.94 2.60 -13.96
N LEU A 364 23.99 1.27 -14.11
CA LEU A 364 22.85 0.37 -14.21
C LEU A 364 22.83 -0.58 -13.01
N GLN A 365 22.87 -0.05 -11.79
CA GLN A 365 22.73 -0.84 -10.58
C GLN A 365 22.23 0.06 -9.44
N CYS A 366 21.32 -0.37 -8.55
CA CYS A 366 20.55 -1.61 -8.49
C CYS A 366 19.79 -1.59 -7.16
N ASP A 367 18.74 -0.78 -7.03
CA ASP A 367 17.92 -0.85 -5.80
C ASP A 367 17.37 -2.27 -5.59
N ARG A 368 17.15 -3.01 -6.69
CA ARG A 368 16.77 -4.43 -6.70
C ARG A 368 17.82 -5.37 -6.13
N TRP A 369 19.05 -5.31 -6.63
CA TRP A 369 20.10 -6.24 -6.19
C TRP A 369 20.55 -5.94 -4.76
N THR A 370 20.59 -4.66 -4.36
CA THR A 370 20.90 -4.28 -2.97
C THR A 370 19.81 -4.72 -2.00
N SER A 371 18.52 -4.50 -2.33
CA SER A 371 17.39 -5.01 -1.54
C SER A 371 17.45 -6.54 -1.39
N HIS A 372 17.70 -7.26 -2.50
CA HIS A 372 17.82 -8.72 -2.48
C HIS A 372 18.99 -9.19 -1.62
N MET A 373 20.16 -8.55 -1.73
CA MET A 373 21.34 -8.91 -0.94
C MET A 373 21.11 -8.71 0.56
N TYR A 374 20.49 -7.60 0.97
CA TYR A 374 20.15 -7.37 2.38
C TYR A 374 19.12 -8.39 2.89
N ASN A 375 18.11 -8.72 2.09
CA ASN A 375 17.10 -9.69 2.46
C ASN A 375 17.69 -11.10 2.65
N GLU A 376 18.50 -11.57 1.70
CA GLU A 376 19.23 -12.84 1.80
C GLU A 376 20.15 -12.90 3.03
N LYS A 377 20.88 -11.82 3.27
CA LYS A 377 21.72 -11.71 4.46
C LYS A 377 20.90 -11.77 5.75
N GLY A 378 19.72 -11.17 5.77
CA GLY A 378 18.76 -11.27 6.88
C GLY A 378 18.35 -12.73 7.13
N ILE A 379 17.96 -13.46 6.09
CA ILE A 379 17.56 -14.89 6.17
C ILE A 379 18.68 -15.76 6.75
N LEU A 380 19.93 -15.52 6.33
CA LEU A 380 21.09 -16.24 6.85
C LEU A 380 21.37 -15.91 8.32
N LEU A 381 21.19 -14.65 8.71
CA LEU A 381 21.44 -14.18 10.07
C LEU A 381 20.33 -14.56 11.05
N GLU A 382 19.08 -14.71 10.61
CA GLU A 382 17.94 -15.04 11.47
C GLU A 382 18.18 -16.33 12.26
N LYS A 383 18.86 -17.31 11.64
CA LYS A 383 19.24 -18.58 12.28
C LYS A 383 20.32 -18.45 13.36
N ILE A 384 20.99 -17.30 13.45
CA ILE A 384 22.16 -17.06 14.29
C ILE A 384 21.84 -15.97 15.34
N ASP A 385 21.34 -14.81 14.87
CA ASP A 385 21.06 -13.62 15.66
C ASP A 385 19.90 -12.82 15.03
N ALA A 386 18.74 -12.87 15.68
CA ALA A 386 17.51 -12.20 15.26
C ALA A 386 17.65 -10.66 15.20
N ALA A 387 18.45 -10.05 16.09
CA ALA A 387 18.63 -8.59 16.10
C ALA A 387 19.40 -8.11 14.86
N GLN A 388 20.44 -8.87 14.47
CA GLN A 388 21.18 -8.57 13.23
C GLN A 388 20.34 -8.84 11.98
N ALA A 389 19.52 -9.89 12.00
CA ALA A 389 18.60 -10.19 10.90
C ALA A 389 17.57 -9.07 10.68
N ARG A 390 16.98 -8.58 11.79
CA ARG A 390 16.04 -7.45 11.78
C ARG A 390 16.62 -6.22 11.11
N GLU A 391 17.84 -5.83 11.47
CA GLU A 391 18.51 -4.68 10.85
C GLU A 391 18.67 -4.87 9.32
N GLN A 392 18.98 -6.09 8.86
CA GLN A 392 19.11 -6.34 7.43
C GLN A 392 17.75 -6.31 6.71
N TYR A 393 16.69 -6.83 7.32
CA TYR A 393 15.35 -6.76 6.73
C TYR A 393 14.81 -5.31 6.70
N GLU A 394 15.05 -4.51 7.74
CA GLU A 394 14.68 -3.08 7.76
C GLU A 394 15.40 -2.31 6.64
N ARG A 395 16.70 -2.56 6.46
CA ARG A 395 17.46 -2.00 5.33
C ARG A 395 16.92 -2.47 3.99
N ALA A 396 16.58 -3.75 3.84
CA ALA A 396 16.01 -4.29 2.60
C ALA A 396 14.66 -3.64 2.25
N ARG A 397 13.85 -3.33 3.27
CA ARG A 397 12.53 -2.68 3.13
C ARG A 397 12.62 -1.23 2.65
N LEU A 398 13.70 -0.51 2.98
CA LEU A 398 13.91 0.87 2.53
C LEU A 398 14.13 0.99 1.00
N TYR A 399 14.49 -0.10 0.33
CA TYR A 399 14.66 -0.14 -1.12
C TYR A 399 13.36 -0.65 -1.78
N SER A 400 12.67 0.23 -2.53
CA SER A 400 11.27 0.06 -2.99
C SER A 400 10.94 -1.24 -3.73
N SER A 401 11.93 -1.85 -4.38
CA SER A 401 11.71 -3.00 -5.27
C SER A 401 11.65 -4.39 -4.60
N GLY A 402 11.80 -4.46 -3.27
CA GLY A 402 11.72 -5.71 -2.47
C GLY A 402 11.00 -5.57 -1.13
N ALA A 403 10.28 -4.45 -0.91
CA ALA A 403 9.69 -4.09 0.37
C ALA A 403 8.70 -5.14 0.92
N GLY A 404 7.97 -5.85 0.05
CA GLY A 404 7.01 -6.88 0.46
C GLY A 404 7.66 -8.05 1.22
N THR A 405 8.59 -8.77 0.57
CA THR A 405 9.27 -9.91 1.17
C THR A 405 10.00 -9.55 2.47
N ALA A 406 10.69 -8.40 2.48
CA ALA A 406 11.38 -7.92 3.68
C ALA A 406 10.40 -7.58 4.81
N SER A 407 9.21 -7.06 4.49
CA SER A 407 8.15 -6.80 5.47
C SER A 407 7.55 -8.09 6.02
N ALA A 408 7.31 -9.12 5.20
CA ALA A 408 6.86 -10.43 5.66
C ALA A 408 7.89 -11.09 6.61
N ASN A 409 9.17 -11.04 6.27
CA ASN A 409 10.25 -11.57 7.12
C ASN A 409 10.33 -10.82 8.47
N LEU A 410 10.22 -9.48 8.46
CA LEU A 410 10.12 -8.68 9.69
C LEU A 410 8.86 -9.00 10.49
N GLY A 411 7.75 -9.26 9.82
CA GLY A 411 6.48 -9.65 10.44
C GLY A 411 6.62 -10.95 11.22
N SER A 412 7.24 -11.97 10.61
CA SER A 412 7.54 -13.23 11.29
C SER A 412 8.40 -13.01 12.53
N LEU A 413 9.49 -12.23 12.40
CA LEU A 413 10.42 -11.97 13.51
C LEU A 413 9.74 -11.19 14.66
N SER A 414 8.90 -10.21 14.34
CA SER A 414 8.12 -9.46 15.34
C SER A 414 7.06 -10.34 16.01
N GLY A 415 6.48 -11.29 15.27
CA GLY A 415 5.55 -12.28 15.80
C GLY A 415 6.20 -13.23 16.81
N ASP A 416 7.44 -13.64 16.56
CA ASP A 416 8.23 -14.46 17.48
C ASP A 416 8.58 -13.69 18.78
N GLU A 417 8.75 -12.36 18.68
CA GLU A 417 8.89 -11.44 19.82
C GLU A 417 7.57 -11.20 20.58
N LYS A 418 6.45 -11.77 20.10
CA LYS A 418 5.07 -11.57 20.59
C LYS A 418 4.51 -10.16 20.42
N ASP A 419 5.14 -9.33 19.57
CA ASP A 419 4.55 -8.06 19.15
C ASP A 419 3.59 -8.31 17.97
N TYR A 420 2.46 -8.95 18.30
CA TYR A 420 1.50 -9.42 17.30
C TYR A 420 0.88 -8.30 16.48
N ALA A 421 0.66 -7.12 17.09
CA ALA A 421 0.08 -5.97 16.39
C ALA A 421 1.05 -5.41 15.35
N ALA A 422 2.31 -5.18 15.72
CA ALA A 422 3.32 -4.71 14.78
C ALA A 422 3.62 -5.77 13.69
N ALA A 423 3.62 -7.05 14.07
CA ALA A 423 3.78 -8.16 13.13
C ALA A 423 2.65 -8.21 12.09
N HIS A 424 1.39 -8.03 12.51
CA HIS A 424 0.24 -7.99 11.61
C HIS A 424 0.31 -6.79 10.66
N ASP A 425 0.66 -5.60 11.15
CA ASP A 425 0.86 -4.41 10.30
C ASP A 425 1.93 -4.62 9.22
N LEU A 426 2.99 -5.35 9.55
CA LEU A 426 4.06 -5.72 8.62
C LEU A 426 3.60 -6.73 7.56
N PHE A 427 2.77 -7.71 7.93
CA PHE A 427 2.15 -8.62 6.98
C PHE A 427 1.13 -7.89 6.09
N GLU A 428 0.31 -6.99 6.62
CA GLU A 428 -0.59 -6.14 5.83
C GLU A 428 0.19 -5.28 4.83
N ALA A 429 1.30 -4.68 5.25
CA ALA A 429 2.18 -3.94 4.35
C ALA A 429 2.78 -4.85 3.24
N SER A 430 3.12 -6.09 3.58
CA SER A 430 3.56 -7.08 2.59
C SER A 430 2.44 -7.48 1.63
N ILE A 431 1.23 -7.75 2.12
CA ILE A 431 0.05 -8.14 1.32
C ILE A 431 -0.32 -7.04 0.35
N ARG A 432 -0.23 -5.76 0.71
CA ARG A 432 -0.48 -4.64 -0.23
C ARG A 432 0.44 -4.65 -1.46
N VAL A 433 1.64 -5.19 -1.32
CA VAL A 433 2.64 -5.24 -2.40
C VAL A 433 2.65 -6.60 -3.10
N GLN A 434 2.39 -7.69 -2.37
CA GLN A 434 2.44 -9.09 -2.81
C GLN A 434 1.11 -9.81 -2.53
N PHE A 435 -0.01 -9.21 -2.93
CA PHE A 435 -1.35 -9.71 -2.61
C PHE A 435 -1.64 -11.08 -3.23
N ASP A 436 -0.94 -11.42 -4.31
CA ASP A 436 -1.04 -12.67 -5.06
C ASP A 436 -0.21 -13.82 -4.45
N ARG A 437 0.52 -13.55 -3.36
CA ARG A 437 1.45 -14.52 -2.76
C ARG A 437 0.80 -15.31 -1.62
N PRO A 438 0.45 -16.60 -1.81
CA PRO A 438 -0.31 -17.37 -0.84
C PRO A 438 0.43 -17.57 0.49
N ALA A 439 1.76 -17.68 0.49
CA ALA A 439 2.53 -17.83 1.73
C ALA A 439 2.36 -16.64 2.68
N VAL A 440 2.27 -15.41 2.17
CA VAL A 440 2.15 -14.22 3.05
C VAL A 440 0.82 -14.25 3.80
N HIS A 441 -0.27 -14.60 3.10
CA HIS A 441 -1.60 -14.77 3.73
C HIS A 441 -1.60 -15.92 4.74
N TYR A 442 -0.93 -17.03 4.42
CA TYR A 442 -0.81 -18.15 5.36
C TYR A 442 -0.03 -17.78 6.64
N GLU A 443 1.10 -17.09 6.49
CA GLU A 443 1.94 -16.67 7.63
C GLU A 443 1.22 -15.65 8.52
N ASP A 444 0.50 -14.69 7.93
CA ASP A 444 -0.37 -13.75 8.67
C ASP A 444 -1.52 -14.48 9.36
N GLY A 445 -2.18 -15.42 8.67
CA GLY A 445 -3.22 -16.26 9.24
C GLY A 445 -2.74 -17.02 10.47
N ARG A 446 -1.52 -17.59 10.43
CA ARG A 446 -0.89 -18.27 11.56
C ARG A 446 -0.59 -17.31 12.72
N LEU A 447 -0.05 -16.13 12.41
CA LEU A 447 0.22 -15.08 13.39
C LEU A 447 -1.06 -14.68 14.13
N LEU A 448 -2.17 -14.49 13.41
CA LEU A 448 -3.47 -14.13 13.98
C LEU A 448 -4.02 -15.20 14.92
N VAL A 449 -3.79 -16.49 14.66
CA VAL A 449 -4.12 -17.56 15.62
C VAL A 449 -3.31 -17.42 16.91
N LEU A 450 -2.01 -17.16 16.80
CA LEU A 450 -1.15 -16.97 17.98
C LEU A 450 -1.57 -15.75 18.78
N TRP A 451 -1.90 -14.66 18.10
CA TRP A 451 -2.43 -13.45 18.72
C TRP A 451 -3.77 -13.71 19.41
N ALA A 452 -4.69 -14.42 18.76
CA ALA A 452 -5.98 -14.79 19.35
C ALA A 452 -5.82 -15.60 20.64
N LEU A 453 -4.89 -16.56 20.66
CA LEU A 453 -4.60 -17.35 21.86
C LEU A 453 -4.02 -16.47 22.97
N HIS A 454 -3.13 -15.53 22.65
CA HIS A 454 -2.59 -14.60 23.62
C HIS A 454 -3.66 -13.66 24.21
N GLU A 455 -4.54 -13.13 23.37
CA GLU A 455 -5.69 -12.30 23.80
C GLU A 455 -6.66 -13.12 24.68
N ALA A 456 -6.85 -14.40 24.38
CA ALA A 456 -7.66 -15.30 25.20
C ALA A 456 -7.04 -15.57 26.58
N GLU A 457 -5.70 -15.68 26.66
CA GLU A 457 -4.98 -15.80 27.94
C GLU A 457 -5.15 -14.55 28.81
N GLU A 458 -5.25 -13.37 28.19
CA GLU A 458 -5.55 -12.10 28.86
C GLU A 458 -7.06 -11.87 29.10
N CYS A 459 -7.89 -12.89 28.86
CA CYS A 459 -9.35 -12.84 29.02
C CYS A 459 -10.06 -11.82 28.11
N ARG A 460 -9.45 -11.44 26.99
CA ARG A 460 -10.04 -10.61 25.92
C ARG A 460 -10.71 -11.51 24.85
N LEU A 461 -11.69 -12.30 25.28
CA LEU A 461 -12.25 -13.41 24.49
C LEU A 461 -12.99 -12.97 23.22
N ASP A 462 -13.67 -11.82 23.23
CA ASP A 462 -14.38 -11.32 22.06
C ASP A 462 -13.40 -10.93 20.95
N ARG A 463 -12.31 -10.23 21.32
CA ARG A 463 -11.22 -9.89 20.41
C ARG A 463 -10.49 -11.13 19.90
N ALA A 464 -10.30 -12.13 20.76
CA ALA A 464 -9.71 -13.40 20.36
C ALA A 464 -10.54 -14.15 19.31
N LYS A 465 -11.88 -14.12 19.41
CA LYS A 465 -12.78 -14.71 18.40
C LYS A 465 -12.73 -13.97 17.08
N GLU A 466 -12.73 -12.63 17.12
CA GLU A 466 -12.58 -11.79 15.93
C GLU A 466 -11.27 -12.08 15.19
N LEU A 467 -10.15 -12.20 15.92
CA LEU A 467 -8.85 -12.56 15.33
C LEU A 467 -8.86 -13.95 14.68
N LEU A 468 -9.58 -14.93 15.24
CA LEU A 468 -9.77 -16.24 14.59
C LEU A 468 -10.66 -16.18 13.33
N ASP A 469 -11.62 -15.26 13.28
CA ASP A 469 -12.44 -15.05 12.08
C ASP A 469 -11.57 -14.47 10.95
N VAL A 470 -10.74 -13.46 11.25
CA VAL A 470 -9.79 -12.88 10.29
C VAL A 470 -8.75 -13.92 9.85
N SER A 471 -8.24 -14.73 10.77
CA SER A 471 -7.33 -15.84 10.46
C SER A 471 -7.96 -16.86 9.49
N SER A 472 -9.25 -17.20 9.67
CA SER A 472 -9.99 -18.07 8.74
C SER A 472 -10.01 -17.50 7.32
N GLN A 473 -10.32 -16.21 7.19
CA GLN A 473 -10.33 -15.52 5.90
C GLN A 473 -8.94 -15.54 5.24
N ARG A 474 -7.88 -15.35 6.02
CA ARG A 474 -6.49 -15.41 5.54
C ARG A 474 -6.11 -16.79 5.02
N PHE A 475 -6.47 -17.87 5.72
CA PHE A 475 -6.23 -19.23 5.23
C PHE A 475 -7.06 -19.58 4.00
N GLU A 476 -8.34 -19.19 3.95
CA GLU A 476 -9.19 -19.37 2.77
C GLU A 476 -8.61 -18.65 1.54
N THR A 477 -8.12 -17.43 1.74
CA THR A 477 -7.44 -16.65 0.69
C THR A 477 -6.15 -17.34 0.22
N ALA A 478 -5.35 -17.87 1.16
CA ALA A 478 -4.14 -18.63 0.81
C ALA A 478 -4.46 -19.87 -0.04
N VAL A 479 -5.54 -20.60 0.29
CA VAL A 479 -6.02 -21.76 -0.46
C VAL A 479 -6.60 -21.37 -1.83
N SER A 480 -7.35 -20.27 -1.92
CA SER A 480 -7.91 -19.82 -3.20
C SER A 480 -6.80 -19.40 -4.16
N LEU A 481 -5.82 -18.65 -3.66
CA LEU A 481 -4.65 -18.22 -4.42
C LEU A 481 -3.82 -19.43 -4.86
N SER A 482 -3.61 -20.44 -4.00
CA SER A 482 -2.85 -21.63 -4.38
C SER A 482 -3.54 -22.49 -5.47
N LYS A 483 -4.88 -22.48 -5.52
CA LYS A 483 -5.69 -23.22 -6.51
C LYS A 483 -5.80 -22.54 -7.87
N ASP A 484 -5.70 -21.21 -7.92
CA ASP A 484 -5.76 -20.45 -9.18
C ASP A 484 -4.45 -20.60 -9.99
N ARG A 485 -4.35 -21.73 -10.70
CA ARG A 485 -3.20 -22.06 -11.56
C ARG A 485 -3.09 -21.17 -12.81
N GLY A 486 -4.07 -20.28 -13.09
CA GLY A 486 -4.10 -19.46 -14.31
C GLY A 486 -3.28 -18.17 -14.22
N ALA A 487 -3.33 -17.49 -13.08
CA ALA A 487 -2.58 -16.26 -12.80
C ALA A 487 -1.11 -16.55 -12.43
N ILE A 488 -0.87 -17.59 -11.62
CA ILE A 488 0.45 -17.96 -11.09
C ILE A 488 1.41 -18.43 -12.19
N ARG A 489 0.90 -19.06 -13.26
CA ARG A 489 1.73 -19.70 -14.29
C ARG A 489 2.58 -18.74 -15.12
N ARG A 490 2.11 -17.50 -15.39
CA ARG A 490 2.83 -16.57 -16.29
C ARG A 490 3.95 -15.77 -15.63
N PHE A 491 3.88 -15.57 -14.30
CA PHE A 491 4.84 -14.75 -13.56
C PHE A 491 5.89 -15.59 -12.81
N TYR A 492 5.47 -16.70 -12.18
CA TYR A 492 6.32 -17.47 -11.27
C TYR A 492 7.04 -18.67 -11.90
N GLU A 493 6.54 -19.27 -12.99
CA GLU A 493 7.29 -20.31 -13.74
C GLU A 493 8.62 -19.76 -14.32
N ARG A 494 8.74 -18.44 -14.49
CA ARG A 494 9.99 -17.80 -14.93
C ARG A 494 11.05 -17.69 -13.82
N HIS A 495 10.68 -17.86 -12.54
CA HIS A 495 11.56 -17.63 -11.38
C HIS A 495 11.67 -18.80 -10.38
N LEU A 496 11.20 -20.02 -10.70
CA LEU A 496 11.58 -21.28 -10.01
C LEU A 496 11.37 -21.33 -8.48
N LEU A 497 10.49 -20.50 -7.91
CA LEU A 497 10.08 -20.58 -6.51
C LEU A 497 8.74 -21.30 -6.41
N HIS A 498 8.77 -22.62 -6.52
CA HIS A 498 7.65 -23.46 -6.09
C HIS A 498 7.65 -23.40 -4.55
N GLU A 499 6.76 -22.61 -3.94
CA GLU A 499 6.59 -22.62 -2.47
C GLU A 499 5.89 -23.94 -2.09
N PRO A 500 6.58 -24.91 -1.46
CA PRO A 500 5.99 -26.22 -1.25
C PRO A 500 4.85 -26.13 -0.22
N ASP A 501 3.71 -26.68 -0.63
CA ASP A 501 2.59 -27.10 0.20
C ASP A 501 1.95 -26.04 1.10
N VAL A 502 1.82 -24.80 0.62
CA VAL A 502 1.02 -23.77 1.32
C VAL A 502 -0.47 -24.17 1.32
N GLU A 503 -0.96 -24.80 0.24
CA GLU A 503 -2.35 -25.25 0.13
C GLU A 503 -2.72 -26.26 1.23
N SER A 504 -1.97 -27.37 1.37
CA SER A 504 -2.29 -28.36 2.41
C SER A 504 -2.13 -27.75 3.80
N ARG A 505 -1.08 -26.97 4.05
CA ARG A 505 -0.86 -26.33 5.35
C ARG A 505 -1.98 -25.36 5.73
N ALA A 506 -2.50 -24.59 4.78
CA ALA A 506 -3.62 -23.69 5.01
C ALA A 506 -4.94 -24.46 5.23
N MET A 507 -5.18 -25.52 4.48
CA MET A 507 -6.32 -26.43 4.69
C MET A 507 -6.27 -27.11 6.07
N ASP A 508 -5.12 -27.64 6.46
CA ASP A 508 -4.91 -28.25 7.79
C ASP A 508 -5.13 -27.21 8.90
N SER A 509 -4.69 -25.96 8.67
CA SER A 509 -4.88 -24.86 9.63
C SER A 509 -6.36 -24.48 9.77
N LEU A 510 -7.14 -24.48 8.68
CA LEU A 510 -8.60 -24.28 8.70
C LEU A 510 -9.31 -25.36 9.52
N ASP A 511 -8.92 -26.63 9.36
CA ASP A 511 -9.49 -27.72 10.16
C ASP A 511 -9.17 -27.54 11.66
N LEU A 512 -7.95 -27.11 11.97
CA LEU A 512 -7.51 -26.84 13.34
C LEU A 512 -8.18 -25.61 13.98
N LEU A 513 -8.68 -24.64 13.22
CA LEU A 513 -9.36 -23.46 13.78
C LEU A 513 -10.57 -23.83 14.64
N THR A 514 -11.28 -24.89 14.29
CA THR A 514 -12.42 -25.37 15.08
C THR A 514 -11.97 -25.81 16.48
N GLU A 515 -10.82 -26.48 16.58
CA GLU A 515 -10.22 -26.86 17.86
C GLU A 515 -9.75 -25.63 18.65
N GLN A 516 -9.17 -24.63 17.97
CA GLN A 516 -8.74 -23.39 18.62
C GLN A 516 -9.93 -22.60 19.20
N ARG A 517 -11.05 -22.52 18.48
CA ARG A 517 -12.29 -21.90 19.01
C ARG A 517 -12.77 -22.59 20.27
N GLN A 518 -12.79 -23.92 20.29
CA GLN A 518 -13.17 -24.69 21.49
C GLN A 518 -12.20 -24.45 22.66
N LYS A 519 -10.90 -24.29 22.39
CA LYS A 519 -9.91 -23.92 23.43
C LYS A 519 -10.20 -22.55 24.02
N ILE A 520 -10.48 -21.54 23.20
CA ILE A 520 -10.81 -20.19 23.66
C ILE A 520 -12.13 -20.19 24.45
N GLU A 521 -13.15 -20.92 24.01
CA GLU A 521 -14.40 -21.10 24.75
C GLU A 521 -14.20 -21.83 26.08
N ALA A 522 -13.30 -22.82 26.14
CA ALA A 522 -12.95 -23.48 27.39
C ALA A 522 -12.20 -22.54 28.36
N MET A 523 -11.40 -21.60 27.85
CA MET A 523 -10.74 -20.56 28.64
C MET A 523 -11.73 -19.56 29.26
N GLN A 524 -12.92 -19.37 28.66
CA GLN A 524 -13.99 -18.55 29.23
C GLN A 524 -14.37 -18.95 30.67
N LYS A 525 -14.29 -20.24 30.99
CA LYS A 525 -14.59 -20.76 32.33
C LYS A 525 -13.53 -20.40 33.39
N LYS A 526 -12.35 -19.98 32.95
CA LYS A 526 -11.21 -19.60 33.80
C LYS A 526 -11.09 -18.09 33.99
N CYS A 527 -11.78 -17.30 33.17
CA CYS A 527 -11.75 -15.85 33.24
C CYS A 527 -12.69 -15.31 34.33
N PRO A 528 -12.28 -14.25 35.06
CA PRO A 528 -13.16 -13.59 36.01
C PRO A 528 -14.41 -13.05 35.29
N PRO A 529 -15.60 -13.09 35.94
CA PRO A 529 -16.81 -12.54 35.35
C PRO A 529 -16.62 -11.04 35.10
N PRO A 530 -17.15 -10.49 33.99
CA PRO A 530 -17.00 -9.08 33.66
C PRO A 530 -17.53 -8.22 34.81
N GLU A 531 -16.70 -7.28 35.28
CA GLU A 531 -17.06 -6.32 36.30
C GLU A 531 -18.28 -5.53 35.79
N LYS A 532 -19.39 -5.57 36.54
CA LYS A 532 -20.58 -4.79 36.18
C LYS A 532 -20.27 -3.32 36.41
N ASP A 533 -20.18 -2.54 35.33
CA ASP A 533 -20.20 -1.08 35.41
C ASP A 533 -21.40 -0.61 36.26
N PRO A 534 -21.20 0.26 37.27
CA PRO A 534 -22.29 0.81 38.05
C PRO A 534 -23.00 1.87 37.21
N LYS A 535 -24.17 1.54 36.65
CA LYS A 535 -25.09 2.55 36.10
C LYS A 535 -26.31 2.74 36.99
N SER A 536 -26.50 3.99 37.38
CA SER A 536 -27.79 4.69 37.59
C SER A 536 -28.77 4.08 38.57
N GLN A 537 -28.75 4.57 39.81
CA GLN A 537 -29.91 4.62 40.70
C GLN A 537 -29.97 6.02 41.33
N ASP A 538 -30.45 6.98 40.57
CA ASP A 538 -31.11 8.17 41.11
C ASP A 538 -32.49 8.22 40.45
N ASP A 539 -33.51 7.95 41.28
CA ASP A 539 -34.91 8.35 41.16
C ASP A 539 -35.83 7.22 41.61
N LYS A 540 -36.06 7.15 42.94
CA LYS A 540 -37.40 7.30 43.53
C LYS A 540 -37.39 7.08 45.04
N ASP A 541 -38.28 7.84 45.66
CA ASP A 541 -38.87 7.66 46.98
C ASP A 541 -38.05 8.09 48.20
N ASN A 542 -38.21 9.38 48.53
CA ASN A 542 -38.22 9.79 49.93
C ASN A 542 -39.51 10.57 50.22
N SER A 543 -40.39 10.00 51.03
CA SER A 543 -41.48 10.72 51.68
C SER A 543 -41.57 10.35 53.16
N GLY A 544 -41.36 11.36 53.99
CA GLY A 544 -41.95 11.53 55.32
C GLY A 544 -41.30 10.80 56.50
N LYS A 545 -40.58 11.55 57.35
CA LYS A 545 -41.22 12.16 58.54
C LYS A 545 -40.30 13.12 59.29
N ASP A 546 -40.97 14.15 59.80
CA ASP A 546 -40.51 15.33 60.52
C ASP A 546 -39.76 15.03 61.83
N GLN A 547 -38.74 15.84 62.19
CA GLN A 547 -38.87 16.97 63.12
C GLN A 547 -37.50 17.65 63.40
N ASP A 548 -37.52 18.97 63.20
CA ASP A 548 -36.60 20.06 63.60
C ASP A 548 -36.20 20.08 65.10
N PRO A 549 -35.35 21.02 65.58
CA PRO A 549 -34.23 21.73 64.94
C PRO A 549 -33.00 21.91 65.88
N ASN A 550 -31.91 22.42 65.30
CA ASN A 550 -31.20 23.65 65.75
C ASN A 550 -29.66 23.56 65.93
N SER A 551 -29.00 24.40 65.13
CA SER A 551 -27.82 25.20 65.44
C SER A 551 -26.40 24.59 65.34
N SER A 552 -25.69 25.14 64.34
CA SER A 552 -24.46 25.92 64.52
C SER A 552 -23.10 25.23 64.74
N LYS A 553 -22.27 25.45 63.71
CA LYS A 553 -20.93 26.08 63.75
C LYS A 553 -19.70 25.25 64.17
N LYS A 554 -18.71 25.43 63.28
CA LYS A 554 -17.25 25.63 63.49
C LYS A 554 -16.38 24.38 63.68
N ASN A 555 -15.67 24.05 62.59
CA ASN A 555 -14.22 24.24 62.35
C ASN A 555 -13.20 24.18 63.52
N PRO A 556 -11.93 23.85 63.21
CA PRO A 556 -11.11 22.80 63.83
C PRO A 556 -9.99 23.37 64.71
N PRO A 557 -9.04 22.52 65.17
CA PRO A 557 -7.61 22.89 65.04
C PRO A 557 -6.71 21.69 64.68
N GLU A 558 -5.72 21.77 63.78
CA GLU A 558 -4.43 22.50 63.80
C GLU A 558 -3.25 21.79 64.52
N LYS A 559 -2.12 21.73 63.79
CA LYS A 559 -0.69 21.83 64.19
C LYS A 559 0.03 20.57 64.75
N ASN A 560 1.02 19.97 64.05
CA ASN A 560 2.41 20.39 63.68
C ASN A 560 3.45 19.73 64.63
N PRO A 561 4.79 19.74 64.39
CA PRO A 561 5.61 19.63 63.16
C PRO A 561 6.94 18.82 63.34
N GLU A 562 7.87 19.00 62.39
CA GLU A 562 9.36 18.86 62.44
C GLU A 562 9.96 17.47 62.10
N LYS A 563 11.00 17.31 61.25
CA LYS A 563 12.27 18.08 61.10
C LYS A 563 13.00 17.76 59.76
N LYS A 564 13.85 18.69 59.30
CA LYS A 564 14.93 18.57 58.27
C LYS A 564 16.25 19.12 58.88
N PRO A 565 17.47 18.85 58.34
CA PRO A 565 18.15 19.83 57.44
C PRO A 565 19.15 19.19 56.40
N GLU A 566 19.34 19.75 55.18
CA GLU A 566 20.47 20.60 54.62
C GLU A 566 21.59 19.77 53.90
N SER A 567 22.36 20.18 52.88
CA SER A 567 22.36 21.25 51.83
C SER A 567 23.63 21.11 50.93
N GLU A 568 23.74 21.94 49.87
CA GLU A 568 24.91 22.33 49.02
C GLU A 568 25.05 21.66 47.62
N GLN A 569 25.33 22.33 46.49
CA GLN A 569 25.41 23.74 46.03
C GLN A 569 25.58 23.73 44.48
N GLU A 570 24.99 24.69 43.74
CA GLU A 570 25.26 25.02 42.32
C GLU A 570 26.40 26.07 42.19
N PRO A 571 26.78 26.52 40.97
CA PRO A 571 26.25 27.84 40.54
C PRO A 571 25.99 28.06 39.01
N GLU A 572 24.89 28.80 38.73
CA GLU A 572 24.71 30.04 37.92
C GLU A 572 25.21 30.15 36.45
N HIS A 573 24.70 30.96 35.51
CA HIS A 573 23.53 31.83 35.22
C HIS A 573 23.70 32.20 33.70
N GLN A 574 22.72 32.57 32.87
CA GLN A 574 22.03 33.87 32.85
C GLN A 574 21.03 33.92 31.67
N SER A 575 19.92 34.64 31.86
CA SER A 575 18.76 34.76 30.98
C SER A 575 18.41 36.24 30.74
N GLU A 576 17.77 36.55 29.60
CA GLU A 576 16.94 37.76 29.38
C GLU A 576 15.63 37.31 28.70
N LYS A 577 14.50 37.24 29.44
CA LYS A 577 13.38 38.21 29.60
C LYS A 577 12.44 38.33 28.38
N ASN A 578 11.25 37.70 28.47
CA ASN A 578 9.90 38.27 28.80
C ASN A 578 9.12 38.65 27.51
N GLU A 579 7.83 38.36 27.31
CA GLU A 579 6.70 38.52 28.24
C GLU A 579 5.40 37.79 27.77
N ASN A 580 4.74 37.12 28.73
CA ASN A 580 3.31 36.77 28.92
C ASN A 580 2.26 36.85 27.78
N ARG A 581 1.48 35.75 27.62
CA ARG A 581 0.05 35.73 28.02
C ARG A 581 -0.46 34.30 28.27
N ASN A 582 -1.36 34.18 29.22
CA ASN A 582 -1.72 33.01 30.01
C ASN A 582 -3.12 32.50 29.62
N LYS A 583 -3.32 31.16 29.54
CA LYS A 583 -4.31 30.37 30.32
C LYS A 583 -4.84 29.10 29.63
N ASN A 584 -4.78 28.02 30.43
CA ASN A 584 -5.69 26.87 30.57
C ASN A 584 -5.89 25.90 29.39
N GLU A 585 -5.46 24.65 29.59
CA GLU A 585 -6.25 23.45 29.25
C GLU A 585 -5.71 22.19 29.96
N GLU A 586 -6.57 21.55 30.76
CA GLU A 586 -6.43 20.18 31.27
C GLU A 586 -6.97 19.18 30.22
N PRO A 587 -6.50 17.92 30.19
CA PRO A 587 -6.82 16.97 29.13
C PRO A 587 -8.16 16.26 29.36
N GLN A 588 -9.09 16.36 28.41
CA GLN A 588 -10.35 15.60 28.42
C GLN A 588 -10.27 14.29 27.61
N LYS A 589 -10.94 13.29 28.17
CA LYS A 589 -11.01 11.87 27.80
C LYS A 589 -11.86 11.62 26.53
N ASN A 590 -11.44 10.64 25.72
CA ASN A 590 -12.21 10.02 24.63
C ASN A 590 -13.44 9.24 25.15
N PRO A 591 -14.63 9.35 24.52
CA PRO A 591 -15.74 8.43 24.76
C PRO A 591 -15.78 7.30 23.70
N GLY A 592 -15.99 6.08 24.17
CA GLY A 592 -16.14 4.87 23.35
C GLY A 592 -17.50 4.75 22.66
N VAL A 593 -17.51 4.13 21.49
CA VAL A 593 -18.70 3.83 20.68
C VAL A 593 -19.16 2.39 20.98
N ARG A 594 -20.44 2.25 21.32
CA ARG A 594 -21.13 0.99 21.63
C ARG A 594 -22.05 0.64 20.45
N GLY A 595 -21.73 -0.41 19.70
CA GLY A 595 -22.55 -0.96 18.61
C GLY A 595 -23.40 -2.16 19.07
N SER A 596 -24.66 -2.20 18.66
CA SER A 596 -25.70 -3.17 19.04
C SER A 596 -25.59 -4.52 18.34
N VAL A 597 -25.67 -5.62 19.10
CA VAL A 597 -25.65 -7.02 18.62
C VAL A 597 -27.08 -7.58 18.50
N LYS A 598 -27.39 -8.29 17.40
CA LYS A 598 -28.62 -9.12 17.22
C LYS A 598 -28.36 -10.58 17.66
N PRO A 599 -29.38 -11.36 18.08
CA PRO A 599 -29.19 -12.55 18.93
C PRO A 599 -28.74 -13.83 18.20
N ALA A 600 -28.04 -14.69 18.94
CA ALA A 600 -27.24 -15.84 18.51
C ALA A 600 -28.01 -17.05 17.93
N ASP A 601 -29.34 -17.08 18.03
CA ASP A 601 -30.15 -18.24 17.66
C ASP A 601 -30.31 -18.41 16.13
N GLU A 602 -30.14 -17.32 15.37
CA GLU A 602 -30.29 -17.33 13.91
C GLU A 602 -29.02 -17.86 13.18
N VAL A 603 -27.87 -17.77 13.84
CA VAL A 603 -26.57 -18.25 13.32
C VAL A 603 -26.46 -19.77 13.46
N THR A 604 -27.00 -20.35 14.53
CA THR A 604 -26.95 -21.79 14.79
C THR A 604 -27.85 -22.57 13.82
N ALA A 605 -29.04 -22.04 13.50
CA ALA A 605 -29.94 -22.63 12.51
C ALA A 605 -29.34 -22.66 11.09
N ARG A 606 -28.57 -21.62 10.73
CA ARG A 606 -27.92 -21.52 9.40
C ARG A 606 -26.73 -22.47 9.26
N LEU A 607 -26.04 -22.78 10.36
CA LEU A 607 -24.92 -23.74 10.39
C LEU A 607 -25.37 -25.21 10.26
N GLU A 608 -26.54 -25.58 10.79
CA GLU A 608 -27.08 -26.93 10.58
C GLU A 608 -27.59 -27.16 9.16
N GLN A 609 -28.13 -26.12 8.53
CA GLN A 609 -28.62 -26.17 7.14
C GLN A 609 -27.47 -26.38 6.14
N LEU A 610 -26.31 -25.75 6.37
CA LEU A 610 -25.10 -25.89 5.55
C LEU A 610 -24.44 -27.28 5.70
N LYS A 611 -24.50 -27.89 6.89
CA LYS A 611 -24.00 -29.26 7.11
C LYS A 611 -24.83 -30.34 6.38
N GLY A 612 -26.12 -30.05 6.11
CA GLY A 612 -27.00 -30.93 5.33
C GLY A 612 -26.71 -30.92 3.83
N GLN A 613 -26.40 -29.74 3.27
CA GLN A 613 -26.12 -29.58 1.83
C GLN A 613 -24.79 -30.25 1.41
N ASN A 614 -23.71 -30.07 2.19
CA ASN A 614 -22.39 -30.63 1.84
C ASN A 614 -22.35 -32.17 1.86
N ARG A 615 -23.22 -32.85 2.62
CA ARG A 615 -23.30 -34.32 2.61
C ARG A 615 -24.00 -34.88 1.37
N GLY A 616 -24.83 -34.09 0.69
CA GLY A 616 -25.50 -34.47 -0.55
C GLY A 616 -24.55 -34.44 -1.76
N GLU A 617 -23.75 -33.39 -1.87
CA GLU A 617 -22.82 -33.16 -2.99
C GLU A 617 -21.63 -34.12 -2.97
N PHE A 618 -21.14 -34.50 -1.78
CA PHE A 618 -20.05 -35.49 -1.63
C PHE A 618 -20.44 -36.92 -2.05
N ARG A 619 -21.74 -37.23 -2.08
CA ARG A 619 -22.25 -38.57 -2.45
C ARG A 619 -22.46 -38.71 -3.96
N GLN A 620 -22.77 -37.63 -4.66
CA GLN A 620 -22.93 -37.59 -6.12
C GLN A 620 -21.58 -37.62 -6.85
N SER A 621 -20.57 -36.93 -6.31
CA SER A 621 -19.21 -36.89 -6.86
C SER A 621 -18.51 -38.27 -6.82
N ARG A 622 -18.73 -39.08 -5.77
CA ARG A 622 -18.23 -40.48 -5.72
C ARG A 622 -18.89 -41.43 -6.73
N GLN A 623 -20.15 -41.19 -7.11
CA GLN A 623 -20.84 -42.02 -8.11
C GLN A 623 -20.44 -41.67 -9.54
N GLN A 624 -20.00 -40.43 -9.79
CA GLN A 624 -19.45 -40.01 -11.09
C GLN A 624 -18.01 -40.50 -11.28
N GLN A 625 -17.15 -40.42 -10.25
CA GLN A 625 -15.78 -40.93 -10.33
C GLN A 625 -15.67 -42.45 -10.52
N GLY A 626 -16.58 -43.23 -9.93
CA GLY A 626 -16.61 -44.69 -10.12
C GLY A 626 -17.02 -45.15 -11.51
N ARG A 627 -17.49 -44.25 -12.39
CA ARG A 627 -17.95 -44.57 -13.75
C ARG A 627 -16.93 -44.24 -14.84
N GLU A 628 -15.89 -43.48 -14.51
CA GLU A 628 -14.82 -43.09 -15.45
C GLU A 628 -13.60 -44.03 -15.38
N GLU A 629 -13.47 -44.85 -14.34
CA GLU A 629 -12.32 -45.77 -14.16
C GLU A 629 -12.47 -47.15 -14.84
N GLU A 630 -13.64 -47.54 -15.38
CA GLU A 630 -13.82 -48.81 -16.10
C GLU A 630 -13.44 -48.78 -17.59
N GLY A 631 -12.93 -47.64 -18.08
CA GLY A 631 -12.82 -47.36 -19.50
C GLY A 631 -11.41 -47.17 -20.06
N GLN A 632 -10.37 -47.88 -19.61
CA GLN A 632 -9.09 -47.90 -20.35
C GLN A 632 -8.17 -49.07 -19.92
N GLU A 633 -8.28 -50.18 -20.66
CA GLU A 633 -7.40 -51.33 -20.56
C GLU A 633 -6.53 -51.41 -21.85
N SER A 634 -5.22 -51.18 -21.76
CA SER A 634 -4.24 -51.71 -22.74
C SER A 634 -2.79 -51.71 -22.22
N GLN A 635 -2.37 -52.93 -21.86
CA GLN A 635 -1.07 -53.63 -21.83
C GLN A 635 0.33 -52.95 -21.86
N PRO A 636 1.36 -53.64 -21.30
CA PRO A 636 2.55 -53.03 -20.70
C PRO A 636 3.86 -53.22 -21.50
N GLY A 637 4.81 -52.29 -21.34
CA GLY A 637 6.18 -52.34 -21.86
C GLY A 637 7.23 -52.07 -20.78
N LYS A 638 8.32 -52.84 -20.81
CA LYS A 638 9.36 -53.10 -19.78
C LYS A 638 10.34 -51.94 -19.44
N PRO A 639 11.17 -52.09 -18.37
CA PRO A 639 11.93 -51.02 -17.70
C PRO A 639 13.44 -50.99 -17.99
N THR A 640 14.10 -49.84 -17.76
CA THR A 640 15.56 -49.66 -17.57
C THR A 640 15.79 -48.40 -16.70
N GLU A 641 16.17 -48.48 -15.43
CA GLU A 641 17.52 -48.62 -14.81
C GLU A 641 18.51 -47.43 -14.95
N GLY A 642 19.06 -46.98 -13.81
CA GLY A 642 20.33 -46.22 -13.67
C GLY A 642 20.20 -44.69 -13.50
N SER A 643 20.18 -44.15 -12.28
CA SER A 643 21.34 -43.66 -11.50
C SER A 643 22.13 -42.51 -12.14
N ASP A 644 22.04 -41.31 -11.57
CA ASP A 644 23.18 -40.62 -10.93
C ASP A 644 22.84 -39.16 -10.59
N GLY A 645 23.01 -38.82 -9.32
CA GLY A 645 22.87 -37.45 -8.83
C GLY A 645 24.07 -36.59 -9.18
N ARG A 646 23.82 -35.30 -9.42
CA ARG A 646 24.71 -34.20 -9.06
C ARG A 646 23.89 -32.94 -8.74
N PRO A 647 24.19 -32.22 -7.65
CA PRO A 647 23.57 -30.94 -7.34
C PRO A 647 24.27 -29.83 -8.13
N ILE A 648 23.49 -28.98 -8.80
CA ILE A 648 23.99 -27.75 -9.41
C ILE A 648 23.66 -26.61 -8.46
N TRP A 649 24.74 -25.96 -8.03
CA TRP A 649 24.82 -24.75 -7.24
C TRP A 649 24.18 -23.56 -7.98
N TRP A 650 23.47 -22.72 -7.24
CA TRP A 650 23.16 -21.34 -7.60
C TRP A 650 23.77 -20.43 -6.55
#